data_AF-A0A5B0RTR6-F1
#
_entry.id   AF-A0A5B0RTR6-F1
#
_cell.length_a   1.000
_cell.length_b   1.000
_cell.length_c   1.000
_cell.angle_alpha   90.00
_cell.angle_beta   90.00
_cell.angle_gamma   90.00
#
_symmetry.space_group_name_H-M   'P 1'
#
loop_
_entity.id
_entity.type
_entity.pdbx_description
1 polymer ?
#
loop_
_entity_poly.entity_id
_entity_poly.type
_entity_poly.pdbx_seq_one_letter_code
_entity_poly.pdbx_strand_id
1 'polypeptide(L)'
;MMVGPSATGKTQAWRVLLAALQRLEGREGVSYVIDPKAISKESLYGTLDPTTREWNDGLFTNILRRIIDNVRGEDAKRHWIIFDGDVDPDVLDDNKLLTLPNGERLNLPSNVRIMFEVESLKHATLATVSRCGMVWFSEDAVTPDMFYKNYLKTTHDVALDAIADDILMDAPTRKQDNSGEVPDNLITQRSIIDVLSTYFQPDGLVTGALEFAAGVDHIMEFTVARAVSTLFSLINKTIRNVLDYNARHNDFPLPMEKVRAYSQKRLLVGIVWAFTGDSKLETRAQMGDFLRDHSGLDMPPLGGLEASLIDYDVQVASGDWEPWKNSVPVVDIDTHQVTSSEVVIPTLDTVRHEELPDMDVVGLNFSSATTPELVLKTFDQHCEYKKTPNGVVLAPVQIGKWIVVFCDEINLPAADKYGTQKVISFLRQLVEGGGFWRPSDKTWIRLERIQFVGACNPPTDPGRVVLTQRFLRHAPLVMVDYPGEASLKQIYGTFNRAALKVVPNLRGHADPLTSAMVEFYLASQKRFTSDIQAHYIYSPRELTRWVRGIYQSIKPLETLSLEGLVRVWAHEALRLFSDRLVSEDEKRWTDEQIDAMAIQHFPSLNQSEALARPILFSNWTSKHYISVDRDELRDYSKARLRVFYEEELDVPLVLFNDVLDHVLRIDRVFRQVQGHLLLIGVSGSGKTTLSRFVAWMNGLSVFQIKVHNKYTAEDFDDDLRNVLRRSGCKAEKICFIMDESNVLDSGFLERMNTLLANAEVPGLFEGDEHAALMTACKEGAQRDGVMLDSPDELYRWFTQQVAKNLHVVFTMNPPENGLASRAATSPALFNRCVLDWFGDWSDQAFYQVGMEFTSTLDLDTSQYAPPANFPVVYRQLSLPPVHRTAIINALVAVHMSMYETNRRLARRQARFNYATPRHYLDFISNYVKLFNEKRDDLEEQQRHLNIGLDKLRDTVIQVEEMRQSLAIKRTQLAEKEKEAESKLAQMLADQKEAESKRQASIQIQAALEQQNKDIAERRSVVMADLADAEPAVEEAQAAVSNIKKQHLTEVRSMANPPEAVKLAMESVCTILGHRIDSWKTVQGIIRKDDFIASIVNFDTDRRMTRQLREKMNADFLSRPSFNFDTVNRASKACGPLCKWVIAQVKFSEILDKVGPLRNEVNSLEEQAATTQEKAATIVTMIAELESSIARYKPEYATLIGETESIKQEMNRVESKVERSITLLESLGSEKNSMGGR
;
A
#
# COMPACT_ATOMS: atom_id res chain seq x y z
N MET A 1 -68.48 2.20 11.42
CA MET A 1 -67.36 1.27 11.20
C MET A 1 -67.86 -0.15 11.41
N MET A 2 -67.63 -1.01 10.43
CA MET A 2 -67.86 -2.45 10.49
C MET A 2 -66.53 -3.09 10.90
N VAL A 3 -66.49 -3.71 12.06
CA VAL A 3 -65.26 -4.27 12.65
C VAL A 3 -65.44 -5.75 12.86
N GLY A 4 -64.47 -6.54 12.44
CA GLY A 4 -64.43 -7.98 12.72
C GLY A 4 -63.41 -8.71 11.85
N PRO A 5 -63.04 -9.95 12.20
CA PRO A 5 -62.05 -10.75 11.48
C PRO A 5 -62.29 -10.86 9.97
N SER A 6 -61.25 -11.19 9.20
CA SER A 6 -61.39 -11.50 7.78
C SER A 6 -62.47 -12.56 7.52
N ALA A 7 -63.13 -12.50 6.35
CA ALA A 7 -64.16 -13.44 5.90
C ALA A 7 -65.48 -13.52 6.71
N THR A 8 -65.76 -12.59 7.63
CA THR A 8 -67.02 -12.53 8.43
C THR A 8 -68.25 -11.99 7.69
N GLY A 9 -68.20 -11.83 6.37
CA GLY A 9 -69.33 -11.35 5.56
C GLY A 9 -69.55 -9.82 5.54
N LYS A 10 -68.61 -9.02 6.08
CA LYS A 10 -68.67 -7.55 6.09
C LYS A 10 -68.97 -6.96 4.71
N THR A 11 -68.16 -7.31 3.71
CA THR A 11 -68.30 -6.78 2.34
C THR A 11 -69.67 -7.10 1.74
N GLN A 12 -70.14 -8.33 1.94
CA GLN A 12 -71.44 -8.78 1.43
C GLN A 12 -72.60 -8.11 2.18
N ALA A 13 -72.47 -7.87 3.49
CA ALA A 13 -73.52 -7.24 4.29
C ALA A 13 -73.85 -5.83 3.78
N TRP A 14 -72.84 -4.99 3.52
CA TRP A 14 -73.10 -3.64 3.01
C TRP A 14 -73.53 -3.66 1.53
N ARG A 15 -73.02 -4.58 0.70
CA ARG A 15 -73.47 -4.75 -0.70
C ARG A 15 -74.94 -5.14 -0.78
N VAL A 16 -75.36 -6.13 0.00
CA VAL A 16 -76.77 -6.58 0.09
C VAL A 16 -77.65 -5.45 0.62
N LEU A 17 -77.18 -4.71 1.63
CA LEU A 17 -77.93 -3.57 2.17
C LEU A 17 -78.10 -2.45 1.14
N LEU A 18 -77.05 -2.09 0.41
CA LEU A 18 -77.12 -1.04 -0.62
C LEU A 18 -78.08 -1.45 -1.76
N ALA A 19 -77.99 -2.71 -2.21
CA ALA A 19 -78.90 -3.26 -3.23
C ALA A 19 -80.35 -3.33 -2.74
N ALA A 20 -80.59 -3.69 -1.48
CA ALA A 20 -81.92 -3.71 -0.88
C ALA A 20 -82.51 -2.30 -0.75
N LEU A 21 -81.70 -1.32 -0.33
CA LEU A 21 -82.11 0.09 -0.25
C LEU A 21 -82.44 0.65 -1.64
N GLN A 22 -81.66 0.31 -2.67
CA GLN A 22 -81.98 0.71 -4.04
C GLN A 22 -83.34 0.17 -4.51
N ARG A 23 -83.66 -1.09 -4.17
CA ARG A 23 -84.97 -1.69 -4.49
C ARG A 23 -86.11 -1.04 -3.72
N LEU A 24 -85.89 -0.67 -2.45
CA LEU A 24 -86.90 -0.09 -1.58
C LEU A 24 -87.20 1.38 -1.92
N GLU A 25 -86.14 2.18 -2.11
CA GLU A 25 -86.25 3.64 -2.28
C GLU A 25 -86.37 4.05 -3.76
N GLY A 26 -86.08 3.14 -4.70
CA GLY A 26 -86.01 3.45 -6.13
C GLY A 26 -84.86 4.39 -6.51
N ARG A 27 -83.91 4.62 -5.59
CA ARG A 27 -82.72 5.46 -5.79
C ARG A 27 -81.51 4.58 -6.04
N GLU A 28 -80.77 4.86 -7.09
CA GLU A 28 -79.54 4.12 -7.41
C GLU A 28 -78.52 4.25 -6.28
N GLY A 29 -77.98 3.11 -5.83
CA GLY A 29 -76.92 3.05 -4.84
C GLY A 29 -75.56 2.92 -5.53
N VAL A 30 -74.66 3.88 -5.28
CA VAL A 30 -73.30 3.91 -5.82
C VAL A 30 -72.31 3.78 -4.66
N SER A 31 -71.37 2.86 -4.77
CA SER A 31 -70.29 2.67 -3.79
C SER A 31 -68.92 2.98 -4.37
N TYR A 32 -68.09 3.67 -3.60
CA TYR A 32 -66.68 3.91 -3.89
C TYR A 32 -65.85 3.19 -2.83
N VAL A 33 -65.18 2.11 -3.22
CA VAL A 33 -64.31 1.34 -2.32
C VAL A 33 -62.88 1.84 -2.47
N ILE A 34 -62.28 2.22 -1.34
CA ILE A 34 -60.94 2.78 -1.27
C ILE A 34 -60.19 2.02 -0.18
N ASP A 35 -59.03 1.45 -0.52
CA ASP A 35 -58.09 1.03 0.51
C ASP A 35 -57.25 2.25 0.93
N PRO A 36 -57.43 2.77 2.16
CA PRO A 36 -56.75 3.98 2.61
C PRO A 36 -55.23 3.80 2.80
N LYS A 37 -54.73 2.56 2.82
CA LYS A 37 -53.32 2.21 3.03
C LYS A 37 -52.58 1.85 1.75
N ALA A 38 -53.33 1.52 0.68
CA ALA A 38 -52.77 1.27 -0.64
C ALA A 38 -52.22 2.53 -1.33
N ILE A 39 -52.70 3.71 -0.96
CA ILE A 39 -52.24 5.01 -1.47
C ILE A 39 -51.67 5.89 -0.37
N SER A 40 -50.83 6.86 -0.71
CA SER A 40 -50.28 7.80 0.27
C SER A 40 -51.38 8.69 0.86
N LYS A 41 -51.21 9.14 2.11
CA LYS A 41 -52.15 10.06 2.79
C LYS A 41 -52.38 11.33 1.96
N GLU A 42 -51.31 11.79 1.33
CA GLU A 42 -51.29 12.92 0.39
C GLU A 42 -52.16 12.65 -0.85
N SER A 43 -52.01 11.50 -1.48
CA SER A 43 -52.85 11.10 -2.63
C SER A 43 -54.30 10.81 -2.23
N LEU A 44 -54.57 10.46 -0.98
CA LEU A 44 -55.91 10.18 -0.49
C LEU A 44 -56.70 11.46 -0.18
N TYR A 45 -56.13 12.36 0.65
CA TYR A 45 -56.81 13.57 1.12
C TYR A 45 -56.44 14.84 0.36
N GLY A 46 -55.35 14.82 -0.41
CA GLY A 46 -54.81 15.99 -1.10
C GLY A 46 -53.70 16.69 -0.32
N THR A 47 -52.96 17.55 -1.01
CA THR A 47 -51.81 18.27 -0.48
C THR A 47 -51.82 19.72 -0.93
N LEU A 48 -51.32 20.59 -0.05
CA LEU A 48 -50.97 21.95 -0.42
C LEU A 48 -49.51 21.97 -0.87
N ASP A 49 -49.26 22.32 -2.12
CA ASP A 49 -47.89 22.48 -2.62
C ASP A 49 -47.20 23.60 -1.80
N PRO A 50 -46.07 23.32 -1.12
CA PRO A 50 -45.40 24.29 -0.27
C PRO A 50 -44.85 25.50 -1.05
N THR A 51 -44.61 25.32 -2.35
CA THR A 51 -43.99 26.32 -3.24
C THR A 51 -45.05 27.15 -3.96
N THR A 52 -45.95 26.49 -4.69
CA THR A 52 -46.99 27.20 -5.48
C THR A 52 -48.18 27.63 -4.63
N ARG A 53 -48.35 27.03 -3.44
CA ARG A 53 -49.55 27.15 -2.59
C ARG A 53 -50.82 26.68 -3.28
N GLU A 54 -50.71 25.97 -4.39
CA GLU A 54 -51.85 25.35 -5.05
C GLU A 54 -52.30 24.10 -4.30
N TRP A 55 -53.62 23.90 -4.28
CA TRP A 55 -54.23 22.75 -3.66
C TRP A 55 -54.40 21.64 -4.70
N ASN A 56 -53.75 20.51 -4.45
CA ASN A 56 -53.91 19.30 -5.24
C ASN A 56 -54.87 18.35 -4.53
N ASP A 57 -56.06 18.17 -5.09
CA ASP A 57 -57.05 17.24 -4.56
C ASP A 57 -56.52 15.80 -4.52
N GLY A 58 -56.81 15.07 -3.45
CA GLY A 58 -56.64 13.63 -3.36
C GLY A 58 -57.83 12.85 -3.91
N LEU A 59 -57.79 11.53 -3.85
CA LEU A 59 -58.86 10.64 -4.30
C LEU A 59 -60.18 10.88 -3.55
N PHE A 60 -60.13 10.94 -2.23
CA PHE A 60 -61.32 11.13 -1.40
C PHE A 60 -61.94 12.51 -1.61
N THR A 61 -61.11 13.57 -1.63
CA THR A 61 -61.62 14.94 -1.86
C THR A 61 -62.16 15.11 -3.26
N ASN A 62 -61.54 14.48 -4.27
CA ASN A 62 -62.05 14.52 -5.64
C ASN A 62 -63.41 13.80 -5.78
N ILE A 63 -63.58 12.62 -5.18
CA ILE A 63 -64.85 11.89 -5.18
C ILE A 63 -65.94 12.73 -4.49
N LEU A 64 -65.62 13.29 -3.31
CA LEU A 64 -66.58 14.12 -2.58
C LEU A 64 -66.96 15.37 -3.37
N ARG A 65 -65.99 16.03 -4.01
CA ARG A 65 -66.21 17.20 -4.87
C ARG A 65 -67.08 16.87 -6.07
N ARG A 66 -66.85 15.74 -6.77
CA ARG A 66 -67.71 15.28 -7.87
C ARG A 66 -69.17 15.08 -7.46
N ILE A 67 -69.40 14.55 -6.25
CA ILE A 67 -70.76 14.37 -5.71
C ILE A 67 -71.41 15.71 -5.37
N ILE A 68 -70.65 16.66 -4.81
CA ILE A 68 -71.15 18.00 -4.46
C ILE A 68 -71.46 18.83 -5.72
N ASP A 69 -70.57 18.78 -6.72
CA ASP A 69 -70.69 19.54 -7.96
C ASP A 69 -71.75 18.97 -8.92
N ASN A 70 -72.28 17.78 -8.62
CA ASN A 70 -73.36 17.11 -9.35
C ASN A 70 -73.08 16.97 -10.87
N VAL A 71 -71.85 16.62 -11.24
CA VAL A 71 -71.36 16.60 -12.63
C VAL A 71 -72.18 15.68 -13.55
N ARG A 72 -72.74 14.59 -13.02
CA ARG A 72 -73.52 13.57 -13.76
C ARG A 72 -74.86 13.23 -13.09
N GLY A 73 -75.41 14.08 -12.22
CA GLY A 73 -76.65 13.79 -11.50
C GLY A 73 -76.46 12.90 -10.27
N GLU A 74 -75.34 13.04 -9.58
CA GLU A 74 -75.01 12.40 -8.31
C GLU A 74 -76.00 12.74 -7.17
N ASP A 75 -76.63 13.90 -7.18
CA ASP A 75 -77.59 14.32 -6.14
C ASP A 75 -78.82 13.40 -6.02
N ALA A 76 -79.27 12.83 -7.14
CA ALA A 76 -80.38 11.89 -7.22
C ALA A 76 -80.01 10.48 -6.71
N LYS A 77 -78.72 10.19 -6.53
CA LYS A 77 -78.20 8.88 -6.14
C LYS A 77 -77.75 8.84 -4.68
N ARG A 78 -77.71 7.64 -4.12
CA ARG A 78 -77.16 7.38 -2.78
C ARG A 78 -75.70 6.97 -2.92
N HIS A 79 -74.79 7.69 -2.27
CA HIS A 79 -73.35 7.45 -2.41
C HIS A 79 -72.75 6.94 -1.10
N TRP A 80 -72.08 5.79 -1.16
CA TRP A 80 -71.33 5.23 -0.05
C TRP A 80 -69.84 5.25 -0.36
N ILE A 81 -69.05 5.86 0.51
CA ILE A 81 -67.58 5.84 0.43
C ILE A 81 -67.11 4.87 1.50
N ILE A 82 -66.53 3.75 1.08
CA ILE A 82 -66.11 2.66 1.95
C ILE A 82 -64.59 2.64 2.00
N PHE A 83 -64.05 2.90 3.19
CA PHE A 83 -62.64 2.70 3.49
C PHE A 83 -62.43 1.24 3.91
N ASP A 84 -62.00 0.43 2.94
CA ASP A 84 -61.71 -0.98 3.11
C ASP A 84 -60.20 -1.16 3.32
N GLY A 85 -59.75 -1.01 4.57
CA GLY A 85 -58.35 -1.17 4.96
C GLY A 85 -58.14 -0.67 6.40
N ASP A 86 -56.90 -0.73 6.89
CA ASP A 86 -56.60 -0.34 8.26
C ASP A 86 -56.80 1.16 8.50
N VAL A 87 -57.26 1.52 9.71
CA VAL A 87 -57.65 2.89 10.06
C VAL A 87 -56.55 3.61 10.83
N ASP A 88 -56.22 4.81 10.36
CA ASP A 88 -55.35 5.76 11.05
C ASP A 88 -56.14 6.66 12.02
N PRO A 89 -55.49 7.15 13.09
CA PRO A 89 -56.19 7.88 14.15
C PRO A 89 -56.75 9.27 13.77
N ASP A 90 -56.35 9.87 12.63
CA ASP A 90 -56.55 11.31 12.33
C ASP A 90 -57.73 11.64 11.38
N VAL A 91 -58.71 10.75 11.16
CA VAL A 91 -59.53 10.82 9.93
C VAL A 91 -60.82 11.66 9.99
N LEU A 92 -61.45 11.89 11.16
CA LEU A 92 -62.81 12.49 11.18
C LEU A 92 -63.00 13.58 12.24
N ASP A 93 -63.64 14.70 11.84
CA ASP A 93 -64.14 15.77 12.73
C ASP A 93 -65.67 15.71 12.86
N ASP A 94 -66.22 16.21 13.97
CA ASP A 94 -67.62 16.09 14.39
C ASP A 94 -68.59 16.96 13.56
N ASN A 95 -68.08 17.86 12.72
CA ASN A 95 -68.84 18.95 12.12
C ASN A 95 -69.53 18.64 10.77
N LYS A 96 -69.54 17.37 10.30
CA LYS A 96 -69.97 17.00 8.92
C LYS A 96 -69.32 17.87 7.83
N LEU A 97 -68.13 18.39 8.15
CA LEU A 97 -67.39 19.37 7.38
C LEU A 97 -65.94 18.90 7.30
N LEU A 98 -65.47 18.63 6.09
CA LEU A 98 -64.07 18.35 5.84
C LEU A 98 -63.35 19.68 5.61
N THR A 99 -62.53 20.10 6.56
CA THR A 99 -61.70 21.30 6.41
C THR A 99 -60.34 20.90 5.83
N LEU A 100 -60.04 21.42 4.65
CA LEU A 100 -58.79 21.18 3.94
C LEU A 100 -57.70 22.16 4.43
N PRO A 101 -56.40 21.79 4.35
CA PRO A 101 -55.28 22.67 4.71
C PRO A 101 -55.23 24.03 4.00
N ASN A 102 -55.83 24.17 2.82
CA ASN A 102 -55.99 25.44 2.10
C ASN A 102 -57.09 26.35 2.72
N GLY A 103 -57.78 25.89 3.76
CA GLY A 103 -58.91 26.57 4.40
C GLY A 103 -60.27 26.32 3.74
N GLU A 104 -60.32 25.58 2.64
CA GLU A 104 -61.56 25.17 1.97
C GLU A 104 -62.34 24.19 2.86
N ARG A 105 -63.66 24.36 2.89
CA ARG A 105 -64.56 23.63 3.77
C ARG A 105 -65.59 22.88 2.92
N LEU A 106 -65.42 21.57 2.79
CA LEU A 106 -66.32 20.71 2.03
C LEU A 106 -67.39 20.12 2.96
N ASN A 107 -68.65 20.49 2.73
CA ASN A 107 -69.78 19.91 3.46
C ASN A 107 -70.08 18.50 2.97
N LEU A 108 -70.40 17.57 3.87
CA LEU A 108 -70.89 16.24 3.51
C LEU A 108 -72.40 16.28 3.19
N PRO A 109 -72.81 16.01 1.92
CA PRO A 109 -74.23 15.98 1.55
C PRO A 109 -75.00 14.87 2.27
N SER A 110 -76.31 15.05 2.43
CA SER A 110 -77.17 14.11 3.18
C SER A 110 -77.32 12.74 2.50
N ASN A 111 -77.12 12.66 1.18
CA ASN A 111 -77.11 11.45 0.37
C ASN A 111 -75.78 10.68 0.39
N VAL A 112 -74.73 11.22 1.04
CA VAL A 112 -73.42 10.58 1.22
C VAL A 112 -73.33 9.88 2.58
N ARG A 113 -72.71 8.69 2.61
CA ARG A 113 -72.32 7.99 3.85
C ARG A 113 -70.88 7.53 3.73
N ILE A 114 -70.11 7.70 4.81
CA ILE A 114 -68.77 7.15 4.94
C ILE A 114 -68.83 5.91 5.83
N MET A 115 -68.21 4.83 5.37
CA MET A 115 -68.11 3.57 6.08
C MET A 115 -66.65 3.14 6.15
N PHE A 116 -66.32 2.36 7.17
CA PHE A 116 -65.00 1.75 7.31
C PHE A 116 -65.20 0.26 7.50
N GLU A 117 -64.49 -0.53 6.73
CA GLU A 117 -64.43 -1.99 6.81
C GLU A 117 -63.04 -2.39 7.29
N VAL A 118 -62.94 -2.68 8.59
CA VAL A 118 -61.67 -2.95 9.29
C VAL A 118 -61.68 -4.33 9.93
N GLU A 119 -60.50 -4.93 10.03
CA GLU A 119 -60.31 -6.18 10.77
C GLU A 119 -60.21 -5.91 12.28
N SER A 120 -59.36 -4.96 12.66
CA SER A 120 -59.04 -4.65 14.04
C SER A 120 -58.98 -3.14 14.29
N LEU A 121 -59.20 -2.74 15.55
CA LEU A 121 -59.03 -1.38 16.03
C LEU A 121 -57.86 -1.23 17.02
N LYS A 122 -56.93 -2.20 17.06
CA LYS A 122 -55.76 -2.19 17.96
C LYS A 122 -54.96 -0.88 17.91
N HIS A 123 -54.90 -0.25 16.75
CA HIS A 123 -54.14 0.98 16.50
C HIS A 123 -55.00 2.25 16.41
N ALA A 124 -56.32 2.14 16.62
CA ALA A 124 -57.23 3.28 16.59
C ALA A 124 -57.28 3.99 17.96
N THR A 125 -57.38 5.32 17.96
CA THR A 125 -57.55 6.08 19.20
C THR A 125 -59.02 6.11 19.63
N LEU A 126 -59.28 6.32 20.93
CA LEU A 126 -60.63 6.51 21.45
C LEU A 126 -61.39 7.66 20.75
N ALA A 127 -60.67 8.70 20.31
CA ALA A 127 -61.25 9.81 19.55
C ALA A 127 -61.74 9.39 18.15
N THR A 128 -61.04 8.46 17.50
CA THR A 128 -61.46 7.90 16.21
C THR A 128 -62.72 7.04 16.36
N VAL A 129 -62.78 6.26 17.44
CA VAL A 129 -63.88 5.31 17.72
C VAL A 129 -65.15 6.03 18.20
N SER A 130 -65.03 7.05 19.05
CA SER A 130 -66.19 7.75 19.65
C SER A 130 -67.09 8.43 18.61
N ARG A 131 -66.56 8.78 17.45
CA ARG A 131 -67.25 9.50 16.36
C ARG A 131 -68.01 8.60 15.40
N CYS A 132 -67.82 7.29 15.52
CA CYS A 132 -68.35 6.33 14.56
C CYS A 132 -69.40 5.41 15.17
N GLY A 133 -70.47 5.15 14.42
CA GLY A 133 -71.38 4.04 14.74
C GLY A 133 -70.66 2.70 14.57
N MET A 134 -70.59 1.91 15.63
CA MET A 134 -69.86 0.65 15.66
C MET A 134 -70.77 -0.54 15.37
N VAL A 135 -70.38 -1.38 14.40
CA VAL A 135 -71.05 -2.63 14.08
C VAL A 135 -70.02 -3.75 14.17
N TRP A 136 -70.17 -4.63 15.16
CA TRP A 136 -69.29 -5.77 15.36
C TRP A 136 -69.76 -6.97 14.54
N PHE A 137 -68.85 -7.56 13.77
CA PHE A 137 -69.02 -8.81 13.05
C PHE A 137 -68.23 -9.89 13.78
N SER A 138 -68.95 -10.78 14.47
CA SER A 138 -68.34 -11.93 15.15
C SER A 138 -67.76 -12.91 14.15
N GLU A 139 -66.74 -13.68 14.57
CA GLU A 139 -66.15 -14.75 13.76
C GLU A 139 -67.19 -15.82 13.41
N ASP A 140 -68.06 -16.16 14.37
CA ASP A 140 -69.16 -17.13 14.18
C ASP A 140 -70.31 -16.62 13.31
N ALA A 141 -70.25 -15.37 12.82
CA ALA A 141 -71.32 -14.81 12.00
C ALA A 141 -71.47 -15.55 10.66
N VAL A 142 -70.38 -16.13 10.14
CA VAL A 142 -70.38 -16.95 8.93
C VAL A 142 -69.72 -18.28 9.24
N THR A 143 -70.53 -19.33 9.35
CA THR A 143 -70.04 -20.69 9.64
C THR A 143 -69.49 -21.37 8.38
N PRO A 144 -68.64 -22.41 8.52
CA PRO A 144 -68.12 -23.17 7.37
C PRO A 144 -69.23 -23.76 6.49
N ASP A 145 -70.31 -24.26 7.10
CA ASP A 145 -71.50 -24.76 6.40
C ASP A 145 -72.14 -23.70 5.48
N MET A 146 -72.13 -22.42 5.88
CA MET A 146 -72.60 -21.32 5.03
C MET A 146 -71.69 -21.11 3.81
N PHE A 147 -70.37 -21.25 3.97
CA PHE A 147 -69.44 -21.22 2.83
C PHE A 147 -69.71 -22.36 1.85
N TYR A 148 -69.87 -23.58 2.35
CA TYR A 148 -70.12 -24.77 1.53
C TYR A 148 -71.41 -24.61 0.74
N LYS A 149 -72.52 -24.29 1.42
CA LYS A 149 -73.83 -24.12 0.76
C LYS A 149 -73.81 -23.03 -0.30
N ASN A 150 -73.15 -21.90 -0.02
CA ASN A 150 -73.04 -20.83 -1.00
C ASN A 150 -72.23 -21.28 -2.23
N TYR A 151 -71.05 -21.86 -2.02
CA TYR A 151 -70.20 -22.33 -3.11
C TYR A 151 -70.85 -23.43 -3.95
N LEU A 152 -71.38 -24.47 -3.32
CA LEU A 152 -72.03 -25.60 -4.01
C LEU A 152 -73.24 -25.10 -4.81
N LYS A 153 -74.05 -24.20 -4.25
CA LYS A 153 -75.20 -23.62 -4.96
C LYS A 153 -74.78 -22.75 -6.14
N THR A 154 -73.81 -21.85 -5.96
CA THR A 154 -73.32 -20.99 -7.04
C THR A 154 -72.71 -21.81 -8.16
N THR A 155 -71.89 -22.81 -7.82
CA THR A 155 -71.24 -23.70 -8.80
C THR A 155 -72.22 -24.71 -9.40
N HIS A 156 -73.35 -25.01 -8.77
CA HIS A 156 -74.39 -25.81 -9.41
C HIS A 156 -75.19 -25.00 -10.46
N ASP A 157 -75.42 -23.71 -10.19
CA ASP A 157 -76.33 -22.88 -10.98
C ASP A 157 -75.63 -22.02 -12.06
N VAL A 158 -74.36 -21.69 -11.88
CA VAL A 158 -73.58 -20.81 -12.77
C VAL A 158 -72.43 -21.58 -13.40
N ALA A 159 -72.38 -21.62 -14.74
CA ALA A 159 -71.30 -22.28 -15.47
C ALA A 159 -69.95 -21.62 -15.19
N LEU A 160 -68.91 -22.42 -14.93
CA LEU A 160 -67.56 -21.91 -14.63
C LEU A 160 -66.95 -21.08 -15.76
N ASP A 161 -67.32 -21.37 -17.02
CA ASP A 161 -66.84 -20.64 -18.20
C ASP A 161 -67.44 -19.23 -18.30
N ALA A 162 -68.68 -19.03 -17.83
CA ALA A 162 -69.31 -17.71 -17.77
C ALA A 162 -68.72 -16.82 -16.66
N ILE A 163 -68.17 -17.44 -15.61
CA ILE A 163 -67.51 -16.73 -14.50
C ILE A 163 -66.19 -16.11 -14.95
N ALA A 164 -65.50 -16.67 -15.96
CA ALA A 164 -64.25 -16.11 -16.48
C ALA A 164 -64.43 -14.73 -17.14
N ASP A 165 -65.60 -14.46 -17.73
CA ASP A 165 -65.95 -13.16 -18.33
C ASP A 165 -66.62 -12.20 -17.31
N ASP A 166 -67.30 -12.74 -16.29
CA ASP A 166 -68.13 -11.97 -15.32
C ASP A 166 -67.47 -11.64 -13.98
N ILE A 167 -66.26 -12.14 -13.65
CA ILE A 167 -65.50 -11.69 -12.45
C ILE A 167 -65.24 -10.16 -12.47
N LEU A 168 -65.48 -9.50 -13.61
CA LEU A 168 -65.26 -8.07 -13.81
C LEU A 168 -66.54 -7.20 -13.75
N MET A 169 -67.71 -7.75 -13.40
CA MET A 169 -68.98 -7.01 -13.33
C MET A 169 -69.55 -7.01 -11.89
N ASP A 170 -69.65 -5.82 -11.30
CA ASP A 170 -70.46 -5.58 -10.11
C ASP A 170 -71.94 -5.75 -10.49
N ALA A 171 -72.59 -6.72 -9.85
CA ALA A 171 -73.97 -7.22 -10.00
C ALA A 171 -74.20 -8.35 -11.03
N PRO A 172 -74.92 -9.42 -10.64
CA PRO A 172 -75.45 -10.40 -11.59
C PRO A 172 -76.60 -9.76 -12.37
N THR A 173 -76.28 -9.04 -13.46
CA THR A 173 -77.30 -8.75 -14.47
C THR A 173 -77.49 -9.99 -15.31
N ARG A 174 -78.42 -10.82 -14.81
CA ARG A 174 -78.97 -12.01 -15.46
C ARG A 174 -79.44 -11.64 -16.88
N LYS A 175 -78.60 -11.79 -17.90
CA LYS A 175 -79.09 -11.98 -19.27
C LYS A 175 -79.59 -13.42 -19.32
N GLN A 176 -80.90 -13.59 -19.21
CA GLN A 176 -81.55 -14.84 -19.57
C GLN A 176 -81.33 -15.03 -21.08
N ASP A 177 -80.42 -15.92 -21.44
CA ASP A 177 -80.46 -16.54 -22.76
C ASP A 177 -81.73 -17.40 -22.82
N ASN A 178 -82.63 -16.99 -23.70
CA ASN A 178 -83.98 -17.54 -23.89
C ASN A 178 -83.99 -18.87 -24.67
N SER A 179 -82.89 -19.64 -24.67
CA SER A 179 -82.79 -20.89 -25.45
C SER A 179 -83.34 -22.13 -24.72
N GLY A 180 -83.58 -22.09 -23.40
CA GLY A 180 -84.22 -23.20 -22.66
C GLY A 180 -83.43 -24.51 -22.54
N GLU A 181 -82.38 -24.71 -23.34
CA GLU A 181 -81.46 -25.84 -23.26
C GLU A 181 -80.27 -25.51 -22.34
N VAL A 182 -80.02 -26.41 -21.38
CA VAL A 182 -78.89 -26.30 -20.45
C VAL A 182 -77.63 -26.82 -21.16
N PRO A 183 -76.52 -26.06 -21.22
CA PRO A 183 -75.29 -26.52 -21.86
C PRO A 183 -74.75 -27.82 -21.24
N ASP A 184 -74.23 -28.74 -22.06
CA ASP A 184 -73.67 -30.03 -21.61
C ASP A 184 -72.53 -29.88 -20.57
N ASN A 185 -71.74 -28.80 -20.68
CA ASN A 185 -70.72 -28.43 -19.68
C ASN A 185 -71.36 -28.19 -18.30
N LEU A 186 -72.51 -27.49 -18.25
CA LEU A 186 -73.22 -27.21 -17.01
C LEU A 186 -73.88 -28.47 -16.44
N ILE A 187 -74.32 -29.41 -17.28
CA ILE A 187 -74.84 -30.72 -16.85
C ILE A 187 -73.71 -31.53 -16.17
N THR A 188 -72.54 -31.59 -16.79
CA THR A 188 -71.36 -32.27 -16.23
C THR A 188 -70.92 -31.66 -14.91
N GLN A 189 -70.88 -30.32 -14.84
CA GLN A 189 -70.56 -29.57 -13.63
C GLN A 189 -71.54 -29.86 -12.49
N ARG A 190 -72.85 -29.86 -12.74
CA ARG A 190 -73.87 -30.20 -11.73
C ARG A 190 -73.69 -31.60 -11.18
N SER A 191 -73.43 -32.56 -12.06
CA SER A 191 -73.15 -33.96 -11.69
C SER A 191 -72.00 -34.09 -10.69
N ILE A 192 -70.90 -33.37 -10.93
CA ILE A 192 -69.74 -33.37 -10.05
C ILE A 192 -70.13 -32.78 -8.69
N ILE A 193 -70.81 -31.63 -8.68
CA ILE A 193 -71.24 -30.96 -7.45
C ILE A 193 -72.20 -31.83 -6.63
N ASP A 194 -73.15 -32.52 -7.28
CA ASP A 194 -74.10 -33.42 -6.61
C ASP A 194 -73.37 -34.57 -5.91
N VAL A 195 -72.36 -35.17 -6.57
CA VAL A 195 -71.51 -36.21 -5.99
C VAL A 195 -70.70 -35.68 -4.80
N LEU A 196 -70.14 -34.47 -4.91
CA LEU A 196 -69.30 -33.91 -3.85
C LEU A 196 -70.13 -33.42 -2.65
N SER A 197 -71.39 -33.01 -2.86
CA SER A 197 -72.26 -32.42 -1.83
C SER A 197 -72.47 -33.29 -0.59
N THR A 198 -72.35 -34.62 -0.72
CA THR A 198 -72.47 -35.56 0.41
C THR A 198 -71.31 -35.43 1.41
N TYR A 199 -70.13 -35.01 0.96
CA TYR A 199 -68.94 -34.87 1.81
C TYR A 199 -68.88 -33.54 2.57
N PHE A 200 -69.70 -32.55 2.16
CA PHE A 200 -69.78 -31.20 2.75
C PHE A 200 -70.87 -31.05 3.83
N GLN A 201 -71.52 -32.15 4.24
CA GLN A 201 -72.47 -32.12 5.34
C GLN A 201 -71.77 -31.76 6.68
N PRO A 202 -72.50 -31.28 7.71
CA PRO A 202 -71.91 -30.91 9.00
C PRO A 202 -71.04 -32.02 9.62
N ASP A 203 -71.50 -33.27 9.59
CA ASP A 203 -70.72 -34.44 10.05
C ASP A 203 -69.97 -35.15 8.91
N GLY A 204 -69.76 -34.45 7.79
CA GLY A 204 -69.11 -34.97 6.59
C GLY A 204 -67.59 -34.97 6.66
N LEU A 205 -66.97 -35.67 5.70
CA LEU A 205 -65.51 -35.81 5.60
C LEU A 205 -64.77 -34.45 5.56
N VAL A 206 -65.32 -33.47 4.84
CA VAL A 206 -64.67 -32.15 4.69
C VAL A 206 -64.63 -31.41 6.02
N THR A 207 -65.71 -31.43 6.80
CA THR A 207 -65.76 -30.76 8.11
C THR A 207 -64.82 -31.43 9.10
N GLY A 208 -64.81 -32.77 9.16
CA GLY A 208 -63.88 -33.52 10.02
C GLY A 208 -62.42 -33.27 9.65
N ALA A 209 -62.08 -33.21 8.36
CA ALA A 209 -60.73 -32.88 7.90
C ALA A 209 -60.35 -31.43 8.20
N LEU A 210 -61.30 -30.49 8.14
CA LEU A 210 -61.07 -29.09 8.48
C LEU A 210 -60.78 -28.92 9.99
N GLU A 211 -61.49 -29.64 10.85
CA GLU A 211 -61.23 -29.65 12.30
C GLU A 211 -59.87 -30.27 12.63
N PHE A 212 -59.50 -31.37 11.97
CA PHE A 212 -58.16 -31.94 12.08
C PHE A 212 -57.09 -30.91 11.70
N ALA A 213 -57.28 -30.22 10.56
CA ALA A 213 -56.34 -29.21 10.08
C ALA A 213 -56.22 -28.03 11.06
N ALA A 214 -57.32 -27.56 11.63
CA ALA A 214 -57.26 -26.51 12.65
C ALA A 214 -56.45 -26.90 13.92
N GLY A 215 -56.26 -28.20 14.16
CA GLY A 215 -55.51 -28.74 15.30
C GLY A 215 -54.03 -29.02 15.04
N VAL A 216 -53.51 -28.80 13.82
CA VAL A 216 -52.09 -29.05 13.48
C VAL A 216 -51.30 -27.75 13.32
N ASP A 217 -49.97 -27.87 13.32
CA ASP A 217 -49.09 -26.72 13.11
C ASP A 217 -49.00 -26.35 11.61
N HIS A 218 -49.20 -25.06 11.34
CA HIS A 218 -49.05 -24.43 10.03
C HIS A 218 -47.90 -23.41 10.05
N ILE A 219 -47.25 -23.18 8.91
CA ILE A 219 -46.16 -22.18 8.81
C ILE A 219 -46.69 -20.75 8.93
N MET A 220 -47.90 -20.51 8.41
CA MET A 220 -48.62 -19.26 8.59
C MET A 220 -49.89 -19.52 9.39
N GLU A 221 -50.40 -18.49 10.06
CA GLU A 221 -51.62 -18.60 10.86
C GLU A 221 -52.78 -19.16 10.01
N PHE A 222 -53.39 -20.24 10.52
CA PHE A 222 -54.45 -20.97 9.85
C PHE A 222 -55.76 -20.21 9.91
N THR A 223 -56.44 -20.07 8.78
CA THR A 223 -57.81 -19.56 8.72
C THR A 223 -58.70 -20.48 7.90
N VAL A 224 -59.88 -20.76 8.44
CA VAL A 224 -60.89 -21.61 7.79
C VAL A 224 -61.24 -21.08 6.40
N ALA A 225 -61.41 -19.77 6.28
CA ALA A 225 -61.75 -19.15 5.00
C ALA A 225 -60.69 -19.41 3.92
N ARG A 226 -59.40 -19.32 4.24
CA ARG A 226 -58.30 -19.61 3.31
C ARG A 226 -58.31 -21.09 2.89
N ALA A 227 -58.40 -21.99 3.86
CA ALA A 227 -58.40 -23.43 3.63
C ALA A 227 -59.56 -23.85 2.71
N VAL A 228 -60.77 -23.37 3.02
CA VAL A 228 -61.98 -23.65 2.25
C VAL A 228 -61.96 -22.99 0.86
N SER A 229 -61.51 -21.73 0.75
CA SER A 229 -61.34 -21.08 -0.55
C SER A 229 -60.31 -21.80 -1.44
N THR A 230 -59.25 -22.35 -0.84
CA THR A 230 -58.26 -23.15 -1.57
C THR A 230 -58.88 -24.46 -2.07
N LEU A 231 -59.67 -25.15 -1.23
CA LEU A 231 -60.38 -26.35 -1.63
C LEU A 231 -61.35 -26.09 -2.79
N PHE A 232 -62.09 -24.97 -2.76
CA PHE A 232 -62.97 -24.56 -3.85
C PHE A 232 -62.21 -24.31 -5.16
N SER A 233 -61.02 -23.73 -5.11
CA SER A 233 -60.16 -23.56 -6.28
C SER A 233 -59.75 -24.91 -6.89
N LEU A 234 -59.39 -25.88 -6.05
CA LEU A 234 -59.02 -27.24 -6.48
C LEU A 234 -60.21 -28.04 -7.02
N ILE A 235 -61.42 -27.84 -6.49
CA ILE A 235 -62.65 -28.42 -7.04
C ILE A 235 -62.99 -27.79 -8.39
N ASN A 236 -62.87 -26.47 -8.53
CA ASN A 236 -63.05 -25.79 -9.82
C ASN A 236 -62.07 -26.32 -10.87
N LYS A 237 -60.81 -26.57 -10.49
CA LYS A 237 -59.80 -27.22 -11.36
C LYS A 237 -60.19 -28.66 -11.70
N THR A 238 -60.72 -29.42 -10.75
CA THR A 238 -61.24 -30.78 -10.98
C THR A 238 -62.35 -30.77 -12.03
N ILE A 239 -63.29 -29.83 -11.93
CA ILE A 239 -64.37 -29.66 -12.92
C ILE A 239 -63.79 -29.29 -14.28
N ARG A 240 -62.89 -28.29 -14.34
CA ARG A 240 -62.24 -27.87 -15.60
C ARG A 240 -61.49 -29.02 -16.26
N ASN A 241 -60.75 -29.84 -15.52
CA ASN A 241 -60.05 -31.00 -16.09
C ASN A 241 -61.00 -32.00 -16.78
N VAL A 242 -62.20 -32.23 -16.21
CA VAL A 242 -63.22 -33.08 -16.85
C VAL A 242 -63.82 -32.41 -18.08
N LEU A 243 -64.11 -31.10 -18.00
CA LEU A 243 -64.64 -30.33 -19.13
C LEU A 243 -63.63 -30.28 -20.29
N ASP A 244 -62.36 -29.99 -20.02
CA ASP A 244 -61.28 -29.97 -21.00
C ASP A 244 -61.07 -31.36 -21.63
N TYR A 245 -61.17 -32.43 -20.82
CA TYR A 245 -61.11 -33.79 -21.34
C TYR A 245 -62.25 -34.07 -22.31
N ASN A 246 -63.49 -33.74 -21.91
CA ASN A 246 -64.68 -33.97 -22.74
C ASN A 246 -64.62 -33.15 -24.02
N ALA A 247 -64.15 -31.89 -23.96
CA ALA A 247 -63.98 -31.02 -25.12
C ALA A 247 -62.91 -31.56 -26.11
N ARG A 248 -61.85 -32.21 -25.60
CA ARG A 248 -60.85 -32.89 -26.44
C ARG A 248 -61.36 -34.22 -27.01
N HIS A 249 -62.33 -34.86 -26.36
CA HIS A 249 -62.88 -36.17 -26.72
C HIS A 249 -64.40 -36.09 -26.98
N ASN A 250 -64.82 -35.21 -27.88
CA ASN A 250 -66.25 -34.98 -28.17
C ASN A 250 -67.01 -36.26 -28.57
N ASP A 251 -66.35 -37.21 -29.25
CA ASP A 251 -66.96 -38.48 -29.65
C ASP A 251 -67.09 -39.49 -28.50
N PHE A 252 -66.25 -39.35 -27.46
CA PHE A 252 -66.17 -40.27 -26.32
C PHE A 252 -65.99 -39.48 -25.00
N PRO A 253 -67.04 -38.74 -24.57
CA PRO A 253 -66.99 -38.04 -23.29
C PRO A 253 -66.85 -39.03 -22.13
N LEU A 254 -66.32 -38.54 -21.01
CA LEU A 254 -66.10 -39.36 -19.83
C LEU A 254 -67.44 -39.94 -19.32
N PRO A 255 -67.57 -41.28 -19.16
CA PRO A 255 -68.76 -41.87 -18.57
C PRO A 255 -68.99 -41.36 -17.15
N MET A 256 -70.26 -41.21 -16.75
CA MET A 256 -70.64 -40.65 -15.44
C MET A 256 -70.01 -41.40 -14.25
N GLU A 257 -69.85 -42.72 -14.38
CA GLU A 257 -69.20 -43.56 -13.35
C GLU A 257 -67.74 -43.15 -13.14
N LYS A 258 -67.00 -42.88 -14.23
CA LYS A 258 -65.62 -42.41 -14.17
C LYS A 258 -65.52 -40.97 -13.68
N VAL A 259 -66.47 -40.10 -14.06
CA VAL A 259 -66.53 -38.71 -13.55
C VAL A 259 -66.68 -38.75 -12.03
N ARG A 260 -67.60 -39.57 -11.51
CA ARG A 260 -67.79 -39.77 -10.07
C ARG A 260 -66.51 -40.26 -9.40
N ALA A 261 -65.90 -41.34 -9.89
CA ALA A 261 -64.68 -41.90 -9.30
C ALA A 261 -63.52 -40.90 -9.28
N TYR A 262 -63.29 -40.20 -10.41
CA TYR A 262 -62.27 -39.17 -10.52
C TYR A 262 -62.52 -38.00 -9.55
N SER A 263 -63.73 -37.45 -9.51
CA SER A 263 -64.08 -36.34 -8.63
C SER A 263 -63.98 -36.69 -7.14
N GLN A 264 -64.42 -37.88 -6.74
CA GLN A 264 -64.32 -38.34 -5.35
C GLN A 264 -62.87 -38.52 -4.89
N LYS A 265 -62.03 -39.18 -5.70
CA LYS A 265 -60.62 -39.37 -5.37
C LYS A 265 -59.84 -38.05 -5.42
N ARG A 266 -60.12 -37.17 -6.38
CA ARG A 266 -59.51 -35.82 -6.45
C ARG A 266 -59.93 -34.93 -5.30
N LEU A 267 -61.13 -35.09 -4.73
CA LEU A 267 -61.51 -34.39 -3.50
C LEU A 267 -60.54 -34.70 -2.36
N LEU A 268 -60.11 -35.96 -2.20
CA LEU A 268 -59.16 -36.35 -1.14
C LEU A 268 -57.81 -35.65 -1.31
N VAL A 269 -57.27 -35.67 -2.53
CA VAL A 269 -56.02 -34.95 -2.87
C VAL A 269 -56.20 -33.44 -2.64
N GLY A 270 -57.36 -32.91 -3.06
CA GLY A 270 -57.73 -31.51 -2.85
C GLY A 270 -57.76 -31.11 -1.38
N ILE A 271 -58.27 -31.97 -0.50
CA ILE A 271 -58.29 -31.72 0.95
C ILE A 271 -56.87 -31.64 1.51
N VAL A 272 -55.98 -32.58 1.16
CA VAL A 272 -54.59 -32.56 1.67
C VAL A 272 -53.89 -31.25 1.28
N TRP A 273 -53.98 -30.85 0.00
CA TRP A 273 -53.37 -29.60 -0.48
C TRP A 273 -54.01 -28.34 0.07
N ALA A 274 -55.34 -28.32 0.21
CA ALA A 274 -56.04 -27.14 0.69
C ALA A 274 -55.88 -26.92 2.19
N PHE A 275 -55.90 -28.00 2.97
CA PHE A 275 -55.97 -27.91 4.42
C PHE A 275 -54.62 -28.06 5.09
N THR A 276 -53.68 -28.83 4.52
CA THR A 276 -52.34 -29.05 5.09
C THR A 276 -51.20 -28.71 4.13
N GLY A 277 -51.49 -28.08 2.98
CA GLY A 277 -50.49 -27.72 1.97
C GLY A 277 -49.41 -26.78 2.48
N ASP A 278 -49.70 -25.96 3.49
CA ASP A 278 -48.78 -25.04 4.17
C ASP A 278 -48.16 -25.60 5.46
N SER A 279 -48.39 -26.89 5.74
CA SER A 279 -47.76 -27.63 6.83
C SER A 279 -46.59 -28.48 6.31
N LYS A 280 -45.80 -29.03 7.24
CA LYS A 280 -44.69 -29.95 6.96
C LYS A 280 -45.16 -31.22 6.24
N LEU A 281 -44.25 -31.86 5.51
CA LEU A 281 -44.54 -33.07 4.73
C LEU A 281 -45.07 -34.23 5.60
N GLU A 282 -44.56 -34.37 6.84
CA GLU A 282 -45.06 -35.34 7.82
C GLU A 282 -46.54 -35.11 8.19
N THR A 283 -46.92 -33.85 8.42
CA THR A 283 -48.31 -33.46 8.73
C THR A 283 -49.25 -33.71 7.55
N ARG A 284 -48.78 -33.48 6.31
CA ARG A 284 -49.54 -33.82 5.08
C ARG A 284 -49.78 -35.32 4.97
N ALA A 285 -48.79 -36.13 5.33
CA ALA A 285 -48.95 -37.59 5.36
C ALA A 285 -49.99 -38.03 6.39
N GLN A 286 -49.98 -37.43 7.59
CA GLN A 286 -50.99 -37.69 8.63
C GLN A 286 -52.41 -37.32 8.18
N MET A 287 -52.59 -36.24 7.42
CA MET A 287 -53.88 -35.91 6.81
C MET A 287 -54.31 -36.97 5.78
N GLY A 288 -53.37 -37.47 4.97
CA GLY A 288 -53.64 -38.60 4.06
C GLY A 288 -54.12 -39.86 4.79
N ASP A 289 -53.50 -40.19 5.92
CA ASP A 289 -53.92 -41.29 6.80
C ASP A 289 -55.32 -41.05 7.40
N PHE A 290 -55.59 -39.84 7.88
CA PHE A 290 -56.92 -39.47 8.38
C PHE A 290 -58.01 -39.67 7.32
N LEU A 291 -57.74 -39.24 6.08
CA LEU A 291 -58.68 -39.40 4.96
C LEU A 291 -58.88 -40.86 4.56
N ARG A 292 -57.84 -41.69 4.64
CA ARG A 292 -57.98 -43.15 4.42
C ARG A 292 -58.97 -43.75 5.40
N ASP A 293 -58.88 -43.39 6.67
CA ASP A 293 -59.65 -44.03 7.74
C ASP A 293 -61.13 -43.56 7.76
N HIS A 294 -61.43 -42.37 7.20
CA HIS A 294 -62.77 -41.74 7.27
C HIS A 294 -63.52 -41.63 5.93
N SER A 295 -62.86 -41.78 4.77
CA SER A 295 -63.51 -41.55 3.46
C SER A 295 -64.34 -42.72 2.94
N GLY A 296 -64.00 -43.96 3.30
CA GLY A 296 -64.62 -45.18 2.77
C GLY A 296 -64.37 -45.42 1.26
N LEU A 297 -63.41 -44.70 0.66
CA LEU A 297 -63.01 -44.83 -0.75
C LEU A 297 -61.83 -45.79 -0.90
N ASP A 298 -61.66 -46.34 -2.10
CA ASP A 298 -60.50 -47.16 -2.44
C ASP A 298 -59.23 -46.29 -2.51
N MET A 299 -58.20 -46.69 -1.77
CA MET A 299 -56.97 -45.91 -1.54
C MET A 299 -55.75 -46.64 -2.11
N PRO A 300 -54.71 -45.92 -2.55
CA PRO A 300 -53.48 -46.55 -3.01
C PRO A 300 -52.78 -47.29 -1.84
N PRO A 301 -51.85 -48.22 -2.12
CA PRO A 301 -51.08 -48.89 -1.08
C PRO A 301 -50.13 -47.89 -0.39
N LEU A 302 -50.60 -47.31 0.71
CA LEU A 302 -49.85 -46.36 1.57
C LEU A 302 -48.90 -47.09 2.54
N GLY A 303 -48.17 -48.10 2.05
CA GLY A 303 -47.35 -48.98 2.90
C GLY A 303 -45.95 -48.41 3.21
N GLY A 304 -45.75 -47.93 4.45
CA GLY A 304 -44.44 -47.53 5.01
C GLY A 304 -44.33 -46.04 5.32
N LEU A 305 -43.31 -45.64 6.12
CA LEU A 305 -42.99 -44.24 6.47
C LEU A 305 -42.71 -43.32 5.26
N GLU A 306 -42.62 -43.88 4.05
CA GLU A 306 -42.22 -43.18 2.81
C GLU A 306 -43.32 -43.06 1.74
N ALA A 307 -44.53 -43.58 1.96
CA ALA A 307 -45.60 -43.54 0.94
C ALA A 307 -46.83 -42.77 1.46
N SER A 308 -46.98 -41.52 1.01
CA SER A 308 -48.09 -40.63 1.39
C SER A 308 -49.09 -40.46 0.24
N LEU A 309 -50.32 -40.04 0.56
CA LEU A 309 -51.36 -39.78 -0.45
C LEU A 309 -50.90 -38.73 -1.48
N ILE A 310 -50.02 -37.81 -1.07
CA ILE A 310 -49.45 -36.77 -1.93
C ILE A 310 -48.51 -37.31 -3.03
N ASP A 311 -48.07 -38.55 -2.93
CA ASP A 311 -47.19 -39.21 -3.91
C ASP A 311 -47.98 -39.86 -5.06
N TYR A 312 -49.30 -39.76 -5.01
CA TYR A 312 -50.23 -40.23 -6.02
C TYR A 312 -51.07 -39.07 -6.57
N ASP A 313 -51.47 -39.19 -7.82
CA ASP A 313 -52.57 -38.42 -8.40
C ASP A 313 -53.64 -39.35 -8.96
N VAL A 314 -54.73 -38.79 -9.48
CA VAL A 314 -55.83 -39.51 -10.10
C VAL A 314 -55.84 -39.20 -11.58
N GLN A 315 -55.75 -40.23 -12.41
CA GLN A 315 -55.76 -40.05 -13.85
C GLN A 315 -57.18 -39.75 -14.34
N VAL A 316 -57.36 -38.67 -15.12
CA VAL A 316 -58.69 -38.20 -15.59
C VAL A 316 -59.42 -39.27 -16.42
N ALA A 317 -58.70 -40.01 -17.28
CA ALA A 317 -59.28 -40.96 -18.23
C ALA A 317 -59.79 -42.27 -17.59
N SER A 318 -59.14 -42.74 -16.52
CA SER A 318 -59.46 -43.99 -15.84
C SER A 318 -60.20 -43.77 -14.52
N GLY A 319 -59.89 -42.69 -13.80
CA GLY A 319 -60.30 -42.48 -12.41
C GLY A 319 -59.47 -43.29 -11.42
N ASP A 320 -58.32 -43.84 -11.83
CA ASP A 320 -57.44 -44.66 -11.00
C ASP A 320 -56.28 -43.86 -10.40
N TRP A 321 -55.72 -44.39 -9.30
CA TRP A 321 -54.55 -43.82 -8.64
C TRP A 321 -53.30 -44.09 -9.46
N GLU A 322 -52.53 -43.05 -9.73
CA GLU A 322 -51.27 -43.10 -10.47
C GLU A 322 -50.14 -42.49 -9.61
N PRO A 323 -49.06 -43.24 -9.32
CA PRO A 323 -47.92 -42.69 -8.60
C PRO A 323 -47.24 -41.58 -9.43
N TRP A 324 -46.98 -40.42 -8.82
CA TRP A 324 -46.24 -39.32 -9.45
C TRP A 324 -44.88 -39.76 -9.99
N LYS A 325 -44.27 -40.79 -9.37
CA LYS A 325 -43.00 -41.39 -9.78
C LYS A 325 -43.01 -41.85 -11.25
N ASN A 326 -44.16 -42.31 -11.76
CA ASN A 326 -44.28 -42.76 -13.15
C ASN A 326 -44.29 -41.59 -14.14
N SER A 327 -44.70 -40.41 -13.69
CA SER A 327 -44.76 -39.17 -14.48
C SER A 327 -43.43 -38.40 -14.50
N VAL A 328 -42.42 -38.83 -13.73
CA VAL A 328 -41.10 -38.18 -13.69
C VAL A 328 -40.28 -38.62 -14.91
N PRO A 329 -40.01 -37.72 -15.88
CA PRO A 329 -39.21 -38.08 -17.04
C PRO A 329 -37.73 -38.25 -16.64
N VAL A 330 -37.08 -39.25 -17.22
CA VAL A 330 -35.62 -39.40 -17.10
C VAL A 330 -34.98 -38.44 -18.10
N VAL A 331 -34.45 -37.33 -17.58
CA VAL A 331 -33.78 -36.30 -18.38
C VAL A 331 -32.26 -36.51 -18.31
N ASP A 332 -31.64 -36.62 -19.48
CA ASP A 332 -30.20 -36.46 -19.65
C ASP A 332 -29.92 -35.04 -20.14
N ILE A 333 -28.90 -34.40 -19.55
CA ILE A 333 -28.47 -33.06 -19.96
C ILE A 333 -27.16 -33.11 -20.73
N ASP A 334 -26.99 -32.14 -21.61
CA ASP A 334 -25.74 -31.95 -22.34
C ASP A 334 -24.67 -31.29 -21.45
N THR A 335 -23.40 -31.50 -21.81
CA THR A 335 -22.26 -30.99 -21.04
C THR A 335 -22.25 -29.47 -20.93
N HIS A 336 -22.66 -28.75 -21.97
CA HIS A 336 -22.72 -27.28 -21.97
C HIS A 336 -23.86 -26.73 -21.09
N GLN A 337 -24.89 -27.53 -20.82
CA GLN A 337 -26.07 -27.15 -20.03
C GLN A 337 -25.81 -27.17 -18.52
N VAL A 338 -24.73 -27.82 -18.04
CA VAL A 338 -24.34 -27.87 -16.62
C VAL A 338 -24.16 -26.47 -16.01
N THR A 339 -23.73 -25.50 -16.81
CA THR A 339 -23.55 -24.10 -16.37
C THR A 339 -24.81 -23.25 -16.51
N SER A 340 -25.86 -23.75 -17.16
CA SER A 340 -27.11 -23.00 -17.36
C SER A 340 -27.89 -22.86 -16.05
N SER A 341 -28.49 -21.70 -15.84
CA SER A 341 -29.42 -21.41 -14.74
C SER A 341 -30.86 -21.83 -15.05
N GLU A 342 -31.18 -22.12 -16.31
CA GLU A 342 -32.54 -22.42 -16.77
C GLU A 342 -32.88 -23.92 -16.74
N VAL A 343 -31.88 -24.78 -16.54
CA VAL A 343 -32.05 -26.22 -16.58
C VAL A 343 -32.59 -26.71 -15.25
N VAL A 344 -33.84 -27.16 -15.26
CA VAL A 344 -34.50 -27.82 -14.13
C VAL A 344 -34.53 -29.32 -14.39
N ILE A 345 -34.00 -30.11 -13.45
CA ILE A 345 -34.11 -31.57 -13.50
C ILE A 345 -35.43 -31.96 -12.86
N PRO A 346 -36.35 -32.58 -13.61
CA PRO A 346 -37.64 -32.95 -13.05
C PRO A 346 -37.47 -34.10 -12.04
N THR A 347 -38.12 -33.95 -10.90
CA THR A 347 -38.23 -34.94 -9.83
C THR A 347 -39.68 -35.20 -9.49
N LEU A 348 -39.93 -36.12 -8.56
CA LEU A 348 -41.26 -36.32 -7.97
C LEU A 348 -41.86 -34.99 -7.49
N ASP A 349 -41.03 -34.18 -6.82
CA ASP A 349 -41.44 -32.91 -6.25
C ASP A 349 -41.75 -31.87 -7.32
N THR A 350 -40.96 -31.74 -8.38
CA THR A 350 -41.22 -30.73 -9.41
C THR A 350 -42.51 -31.03 -10.15
N VAL A 351 -42.70 -32.28 -10.63
CA VAL A 351 -43.88 -32.67 -11.40
C VAL A 351 -45.15 -32.53 -10.58
N ARG A 352 -45.09 -32.81 -9.27
CA ARG A 352 -46.21 -32.64 -8.34
C ARG A 352 -46.66 -31.18 -8.18
N HIS A 353 -45.74 -30.23 -8.29
CA HIS A 353 -46.04 -28.80 -8.18
C HIS A 353 -46.23 -28.12 -9.55
N GLU A 354 -45.97 -28.82 -10.65
CA GLU A 354 -45.93 -28.28 -12.01
C GLU A 354 -47.17 -28.69 -12.81
N GLU A 355 -48.17 -27.81 -12.87
CA GLU A 355 -49.22 -27.80 -13.90
C GLU A 355 -49.51 -26.34 -14.31
N LEU A 356 -48.59 -25.71 -15.05
CA LEU A 356 -48.79 -24.34 -15.54
C LEU A 356 -48.86 -24.28 -17.08
N PRO A 357 -49.86 -23.58 -17.64
CA PRO A 357 -49.88 -23.21 -19.06
C PRO A 357 -48.75 -22.22 -19.41
N ASP A 358 -48.56 -22.00 -20.70
CA ASP A 358 -47.63 -21.02 -21.29
C ASP A 358 -47.94 -19.58 -20.80
N MET A 359 -47.24 -19.14 -19.75
CA MET A 359 -47.42 -17.83 -19.08
C MET A 359 -46.08 -17.09 -19.01
N ASP A 360 -46.09 -15.78 -19.24
CA ASP A 360 -44.88 -14.96 -19.10
C ASP A 360 -44.72 -14.53 -17.63
N VAL A 361 -43.61 -14.93 -17.00
CA VAL A 361 -43.32 -14.61 -15.59
C VAL A 361 -42.42 -13.38 -15.49
N VAL A 362 -42.82 -12.42 -14.66
CA VAL A 362 -42.05 -11.22 -14.32
C VAL A 362 -41.66 -11.28 -12.86
N GLY A 363 -40.37 -11.39 -12.56
CA GLY A 363 -39.85 -11.48 -11.19
C GLY A 363 -39.69 -10.11 -10.52
N LEU A 364 -40.20 -9.97 -9.30
CA LEU A 364 -40.06 -8.80 -8.44
C LEU A 364 -39.52 -9.22 -7.07
N ASN A 365 -38.38 -8.67 -6.67
CA ASN A 365 -37.77 -8.95 -5.36
C ASN A 365 -38.25 -7.93 -4.32
N PHE A 366 -38.93 -8.38 -3.27
CA PHE A 366 -39.38 -7.51 -2.18
C PHE A 366 -38.25 -7.31 -1.17
N SER A 367 -38.28 -6.15 -0.52
CA SER A 367 -37.36 -5.70 0.52
C SER A 367 -38.16 -5.08 1.67
N SER A 368 -37.47 -4.72 2.76
CA SER A 368 -38.10 -4.00 3.87
C SER A 368 -38.63 -2.62 3.48
N ALA A 369 -38.10 -1.99 2.42
CA ALA A 369 -38.49 -0.67 1.94
C ALA A 369 -39.49 -0.71 0.77
N THR A 370 -39.84 -1.89 0.26
CA THR A 370 -40.72 -2.02 -0.92
C THR A 370 -42.08 -1.37 -0.72
N THR A 371 -42.42 -0.43 -1.60
CA THR A 371 -43.69 0.31 -1.63
C THR A 371 -44.57 -0.12 -2.82
N PRO A 372 -45.87 0.24 -2.82
CA PRO A 372 -46.75 0.05 -3.98
C PRO A 372 -46.21 0.64 -5.29
N GLU A 373 -45.38 1.69 -5.23
CA GLU A 373 -44.82 2.36 -6.41
C GLU A 373 -43.91 1.43 -7.22
N LEU A 374 -43.18 0.52 -6.56
CA LEU A 374 -42.31 -0.44 -7.25
C LEU A 374 -43.11 -1.39 -8.15
N VAL A 375 -44.27 -1.86 -7.67
CA VAL A 375 -45.17 -2.72 -8.43
C VAL A 375 -45.76 -1.95 -9.62
N LEU A 376 -46.13 -0.67 -9.42
CA LEU A 376 -46.62 0.20 -10.49
C LEU A 376 -45.56 0.45 -11.58
N LYS A 377 -44.30 0.71 -11.20
CA LYS A 377 -43.20 0.86 -12.16
C LYS A 377 -43.00 -0.41 -13.01
N THR A 378 -43.16 -1.57 -12.40
CA THR A 378 -43.07 -2.87 -13.09
C THR A 378 -44.23 -3.05 -14.08
N PHE A 379 -45.44 -2.60 -13.72
CA PHE A 379 -46.55 -2.55 -14.65
C PHE A 379 -46.29 -1.61 -15.81
N ASP A 380 -45.74 -0.42 -15.59
CA ASP A 380 -45.46 0.53 -16.65
C ASP A 380 -44.41 0.00 -17.65
N GLN A 381 -43.55 -0.93 -17.22
CA GLN A 381 -42.54 -1.59 -18.08
C GLN A 381 -43.13 -2.73 -18.93
N HIS A 382 -44.01 -3.56 -18.36
CA HIS A 382 -44.48 -4.80 -19.01
C HIS A 382 -45.93 -4.75 -19.50
N CYS A 383 -46.69 -3.74 -19.10
CA CYS A 383 -48.10 -3.56 -19.42
C CYS A 383 -48.35 -2.19 -20.06
N GLU A 384 -49.50 -2.06 -20.71
CA GLU A 384 -49.96 -0.81 -21.31
C GLU A 384 -51.39 -0.47 -20.86
N TYR A 385 -51.68 0.82 -20.76
CA TYR A 385 -53.01 1.31 -20.40
C TYR A 385 -53.87 1.47 -21.65
N LYS A 386 -54.94 0.66 -21.75
CA LYS A 386 -55.90 0.70 -22.85
C LYS A 386 -57.20 1.35 -22.41
N LYS A 387 -57.72 2.26 -23.22
CA LYS A 387 -59.06 2.81 -23.04
C LYS A 387 -60.07 1.88 -23.70
N THR A 388 -60.94 1.28 -22.89
CA THR A 388 -62.08 0.48 -23.35
C THR A 388 -63.39 1.25 -23.15
N PRO A 389 -64.50 0.84 -23.80
CA PRO A 389 -65.82 1.43 -23.54
C PRO A 389 -66.25 1.39 -22.06
N ASN A 390 -65.73 0.42 -21.30
CA ASN A 390 -66.07 0.18 -19.89
C ASN A 390 -65.08 0.84 -18.91
N GLY A 391 -64.09 1.59 -19.40
CA GLY A 391 -63.07 2.25 -18.57
C GLY A 391 -61.65 1.98 -19.03
N VAL A 392 -60.68 2.41 -18.21
CA VAL A 392 -59.26 2.18 -18.49
C VAL A 392 -58.86 0.82 -17.93
N VAL A 393 -58.22 0.00 -18.75
CA VAL A 393 -57.69 -1.31 -18.36
C VAL A 393 -56.16 -1.30 -18.49
N LEU A 394 -55.50 -2.01 -17.58
CA LEU A 394 -54.08 -2.33 -17.68
C LEU A 394 -53.95 -3.75 -18.21
N ALA A 395 -53.33 -3.91 -19.36
CA ALA A 395 -53.15 -5.20 -20.02
C ALA A 395 -51.68 -5.39 -20.45
N PRO A 396 -51.18 -6.63 -20.53
CA PRO A 396 -49.87 -6.95 -21.10
C PRO A 396 -49.64 -6.31 -22.47
N VAL A 397 -48.40 -5.88 -22.74
CA VAL A 397 -47.99 -5.36 -24.06
C VAL A 397 -48.14 -6.45 -25.13
N GLN A 398 -47.84 -7.71 -24.78
CA GLN A 398 -48.04 -8.84 -25.67
C GLN A 398 -49.53 -9.22 -25.74
N ILE A 399 -50.10 -9.09 -26.94
CA ILE A 399 -51.53 -9.34 -27.17
C ILE A 399 -51.86 -10.80 -26.85
N GLY A 400 -52.83 -11.01 -25.98
CA GLY A 400 -53.41 -12.32 -25.72
C GLY A 400 -52.72 -13.14 -24.64
N LYS A 401 -51.56 -12.71 -24.12
CA LYS A 401 -50.83 -13.44 -23.07
C LYS A 401 -51.26 -13.07 -21.66
N TRP A 402 -51.02 -13.98 -20.72
CA TRP A 402 -51.07 -13.73 -19.28
C TRP A 402 -49.69 -13.38 -18.76
N ILE A 403 -49.63 -12.35 -17.90
CA ILE A 403 -48.43 -12.03 -17.13
C ILE A 403 -48.63 -12.50 -15.69
N VAL A 404 -47.64 -13.22 -15.16
CA VAL A 404 -47.55 -13.59 -13.75
C VAL A 404 -46.47 -12.73 -13.09
N VAL A 405 -46.88 -11.86 -12.17
CA VAL A 405 -45.96 -11.10 -11.33
C VAL A 405 -45.54 -11.99 -10.16
N PHE A 406 -44.30 -12.45 -10.18
CA PHE A 406 -43.70 -13.26 -9.14
C PHE A 406 -43.02 -12.39 -8.08
N CYS A 407 -43.64 -12.27 -6.92
CA CYS A 407 -43.15 -11.51 -5.76
C CYS A 407 -42.27 -12.39 -4.86
N ASP A 408 -40.95 -12.35 -5.06
CA ASP A 408 -39.99 -12.99 -4.15
C ASP A 408 -39.89 -12.20 -2.84
N GLU A 409 -39.70 -12.89 -1.72
CA GLU A 409 -39.65 -12.32 -0.36
C GLU A 409 -40.88 -11.47 0.04
N ILE A 410 -42.08 -11.86 -0.38
CA ILE A 410 -43.32 -11.07 -0.22
C ILE A 410 -43.62 -10.64 1.23
N ASN A 411 -43.13 -11.36 2.24
CA ASN A 411 -43.36 -11.07 3.66
C ASN A 411 -42.23 -10.25 4.33
N LEU A 412 -41.29 -9.73 3.55
CA LEU A 412 -40.20 -8.87 4.01
C LEU A 412 -40.54 -7.37 4.19
N PRO A 413 -41.52 -6.76 3.47
CA PRO A 413 -41.83 -5.35 3.62
C PRO A 413 -42.10 -4.94 5.06
N ALA A 414 -41.49 -3.82 5.47
CA ALA A 414 -41.68 -3.30 6.81
C ALA A 414 -43.13 -2.84 7.00
N ALA A 415 -43.67 -3.15 8.17
CA ALA A 415 -44.93 -2.58 8.60
C ALA A 415 -44.74 -1.08 8.94
N ASP A 416 -45.77 -0.28 8.67
CA ASP A 416 -45.82 1.09 9.17
C ASP A 416 -45.96 1.14 10.70
N LYS A 417 -46.05 2.34 11.29
CA LYS A 417 -46.22 2.54 12.75
C LYS A 417 -47.47 1.84 13.32
N TYR A 418 -48.40 1.44 12.46
CA TYR A 418 -49.68 0.84 12.80
C TYR A 418 -49.74 -0.65 12.43
N GLY A 419 -48.61 -1.26 12.05
CA GLY A 419 -48.57 -2.69 11.74
C GLY A 419 -48.99 -3.05 10.31
N THR A 420 -49.22 -2.08 9.43
CA THR A 420 -49.71 -2.34 8.07
C THR A 420 -48.58 -2.36 7.04
N GLN A 421 -48.48 -3.43 6.26
CA GLN A 421 -47.62 -3.50 5.07
C GLN A 421 -48.37 -2.91 3.86
N LYS A 422 -48.04 -1.68 3.47
CA LYS A 422 -48.77 -0.94 2.41
C LYS A 422 -48.81 -1.67 1.08
N VAL A 423 -47.69 -2.29 0.67
CA VAL A 423 -47.61 -3.06 -0.58
C VAL A 423 -48.52 -4.29 -0.54
N ILE A 424 -48.69 -4.94 0.60
CA ILE A 424 -49.60 -6.09 0.75
C ILE A 424 -51.06 -5.63 0.72
N SER A 425 -51.37 -4.49 1.32
CA SER A 425 -52.71 -3.86 1.18
C SER A 425 -53.02 -3.54 -0.28
N PHE A 426 -52.03 -3.03 -1.02
CA PHE A 426 -52.15 -2.78 -2.44
C PHE A 426 -52.34 -4.08 -3.25
N LEU A 427 -51.54 -5.12 -3.01
CA LEU A 427 -51.74 -6.43 -3.66
C LEU A 427 -53.13 -7.02 -3.36
N ARG A 428 -53.61 -6.89 -2.11
CA ARG A 428 -54.99 -7.27 -1.77
C ARG A 428 -56.00 -6.50 -2.61
N GLN A 429 -55.85 -5.18 -2.74
CA GLN A 429 -56.74 -4.37 -3.57
C GLN A 429 -56.73 -4.83 -5.04
N LEU A 430 -55.56 -5.18 -5.59
CA LEU A 430 -55.45 -5.70 -6.95
C LEU A 430 -56.17 -7.04 -7.13
N VAL A 431 -56.06 -7.95 -6.15
CA VAL A 431 -56.66 -9.28 -6.20
C VAL A 431 -58.16 -9.27 -5.89
N GLU A 432 -58.58 -8.59 -4.83
CA GLU A 432 -59.98 -8.53 -4.37
C GLU A 432 -60.81 -7.54 -5.19
N GLY A 433 -60.24 -6.39 -5.53
CA GLY A 433 -60.89 -5.34 -6.32
C GLY A 433 -60.75 -5.52 -7.84
N GLY A 434 -59.79 -6.31 -8.32
CA GLY A 434 -59.51 -6.47 -9.76
C GLY A 434 -58.93 -5.21 -10.42
N GLY A 435 -58.32 -4.32 -9.63
CA GLY A 435 -57.86 -3.02 -10.10
C GLY A 435 -57.31 -2.13 -8.99
N PHE A 436 -56.92 -0.91 -9.35
CA PHE A 436 -56.44 0.11 -8.41
C PHE A 436 -56.82 1.52 -8.84
N TRP A 437 -56.72 2.46 -7.91
CA TRP A 437 -56.90 3.89 -8.19
C TRP A 437 -55.58 4.51 -8.62
N ARG A 438 -55.53 5.09 -9.82
CA ARG A 438 -54.38 5.87 -10.28
C ARG A 438 -54.39 7.25 -9.60
N PRO A 439 -53.34 7.64 -8.85
CA PRO A 439 -53.34 8.91 -8.11
C PRO A 439 -53.42 10.17 -8.97
N SER A 440 -52.84 10.15 -10.17
CA SER A 440 -52.70 11.34 -11.02
C SER A 440 -54.03 11.86 -11.57
N ASP A 441 -54.87 10.98 -12.12
CA ASP A 441 -56.17 11.32 -12.71
C ASP A 441 -57.38 10.87 -11.86
N LYS A 442 -57.13 10.20 -10.72
CA LYS A 442 -58.14 9.64 -9.81
C LYS A 442 -59.12 8.72 -10.54
N THR A 443 -58.62 7.93 -11.48
CA THR A 443 -59.40 6.93 -12.22
C THR A 443 -59.14 5.52 -11.72
N TRP A 444 -60.17 4.68 -11.79
CA TRP A 444 -60.04 3.25 -11.50
C TRP A 444 -59.47 2.54 -12.73
N ILE A 445 -58.37 1.82 -12.54
CA ILE A 445 -57.70 1.03 -13.55
C ILE A 445 -57.99 -0.44 -13.27
N ARG A 446 -58.63 -1.12 -14.23
CA ARG A 446 -58.96 -2.54 -14.12
C ARG A 446 -57.81 -3.41 -14.65
N LEU A 447 -57.46 -4.47 -13.95
CA LEU A 447 -56.46 -5.42 -14.43
C LEU A 447 -57.07 -6.39 -15.45
N GLU A 448 -56.33 -6.69 -16.51
CA GLU A 448 -56.69 -7.70 -17.50
C GLU A 448 -55.50 -8.62 -17.75
N ARG A 449 -55.68 -9.94 -17.54
CA ARG A 449 -54.66 -10.98 -17.76
C ARG A 449 -53.36 -10.79 -16.95
N ILE A 450 -53.49 -10.31 -15.72
CA ILE A 450 -52.39 -10.14 -14.77
C ILE A 450 -52.69 -10.98 -13.53
N GLN A 451 -51.74 -11.82 -13.11
CA GLN A 451 -51.82 -12.65 -11.91
C GLN A 451 -50.62 -12.41 -11.00
N PHE A 452 -50.72 -12.84 -9.74
CA PHE A 452 -49.68 -12.69 -8.74
C PHE A 452 -49.34 -14.05 -8.14
N VAL A 453 -48.05 -14.32 -7.99
CA VAL A 453 -47.53 -15.47 -7.25
C VAL A 453 -46.48 -14.94 -6.27
N GLY A 454 -46.54 -15.32 -5.01
CA GLY A 454 -45.58 -14.89 -4.00
C GLY A 454 -44.74 -16.04 -3.47
N ALA A 455 -43.48 -15.78 -3.15
CA ALA A 455 -42.62 -16.69 -2.39
C ALA A 455 -42.07 -15.95 -1.17
N CYS A 456 -41.87 -16.66 -0.07
CA CYS A 456 -41.21 -16.13 1.11
C CYS A 456 -40.72 -17.24 2.05
N ASN A 457 -39.81 -16.87 2.94
CA ASN A 457 -39.44 -17.73 4.05
C ASN A 457 -40.50 -17.66 5.17
N PRO A 458 -40.55 -18.67 6.06
CA PRO A 458 -41.42 -18.67 7.23
C PRO A 458 -41.34 -17.36 8.04
N PRO A 459 -42.45 -16.86 8.59
CA PRO A 459 -42.45 -15.66 9.43
C PRO A 459 -41.69 -15.84 10.76
N THR A 460 -41.30 -17.07 11.10
CA THR A 460 -40.41 -17.39 12.22
C THR A 460 -38.99 -16.91 12.00
N ASP A 461 -38.59 -16.66 10.75
CA ASP A 461 -37.24 -16.23 10.41
C ASP A 461 -37.00 -14.76 10.81
N PRO A 462 -35.77 -14.39 11.23
CA PRO A 462 -35.46 -13.02 11.61
C PRO A 462 -35.74 -12.00 10.49
N GLY A 463 -36.43 -10.91 10.83
CA GLY A 463 -36.75 -9.83 9.90
C GLY A 463 -37.98 -10.06 9.02
N ARG A 464 -38.64 -11.23 9.11
CA ARG A 464 -39.90 -11.49 8.39
C ARG A 464 -41.10 -10.94 9.16
N VAL A 465 -42.10 -10.46 8.43
CA VAL A 465 -43.34 -9.90 8.97
C VAL A 465 -44.51 -10.80 8.56
N VAL A 466 -45.39 -11.12 9.51
CA VAL A 466 -46.57 -11.95 9.24
C VAL A 466 -47.51 -11.23 8.27
N LEU A 467 -47.93 -11.93 7.21
CA LEU A 467 -48.90 -11.41 6.24
C LEU A 467 -50.30 -11.29 6.87
N THR A 468 -51.03 -10.22 6.52
CA THR A 468 -52.40 -10.00 7.02
C THR A 468 -53.38 -11.07 6.53
N GLN A 469 -54.28 -11.50 7.41
CA GLN A 469 -55.37 -12.42 7.10
C GLN A 469 -56.35 -11.89 6.05
N ARG A 470 -56.41 -10.57 5.86
CA ARG A 470 -57.18 -9.94 4.79
C ARG A 470 -56.60 -10.29 3.41
N PHE A 471 -55.28 -10.44 3.29
CA PHE A 471 -54.62 -10.86 2.07
C PHE A 471 -54.59 -12.38 1.94
N LEU A 472 -54.20 -13.10 3.01
CA LEU A 472 -54.06 -14.56 3.00
C LEU A 472 -55.35 -15.30 2.64
N ARG A 473 -56.53 -14.73 2.91
CA ARG A 473 -57.81 -15.29 2.46
C ARG A 473 -57.87 -15.53 0.94
N HIS A 474 -57.19 -14.69 0.15
CA HIS A 474 -57.16 -14.78 -1.32
C HIS A 474 -55.93 -15.54 -1.84
N ALA A 475 -54.96 -15.83 -0.98
CA ALA A 475 -53.69 -16.44 -1.35
C ALA A 475 -53.60 -17.86 -0.78
N PRO A 476 -53.82 -18.90 -1.61
CA PRO A 476 -53.48 -20.27 -1.26
C PRO A 476 -52.00 -20.37 -0.91
N LEU A 477 -51.69 -21.11 0.15
CA LEU A 477 -50.32 -21.31 0.61
C LEU A 477 -49.89 -22.75 0.36
N VAL A 478 -48.66 -22.90 -0.13
CA VAL A 478 -48.00 -24.19 -0.28
C VAL A 478 -46.61 -24.07 0.30
N MET A 479 -46.27 -24.94 1.25
CA MET A 479 -44.90 -25.05 1.74
C MET A 479 -44.09 -25.90 0.76
N VAL A 480 -42.98 -25.34 0.29
CA VAL A 480 -41.98 -26.03 -0.52
C VAL A 480 -40.74 -26.21 0.35
N ASP A 481 -40.47 -27.47 0.74
CA ASP A 481 -39.27 -27.81 1.50
C ASP A 481 -38.10 -28.14 0.55
N TYR A 482 -36.89 -28.27 1.10
CA TYR A 482 -35.76 -28.73 0.32
C TYR A 482 -35.97 -30.19 -0.16
N PRO A 483 -35.46 -30.54 -1.36
CA PRO A 483 -35.57 -31.91 -1.85
C PRO A 483 -34.92 -32.90 -0.89
N GLY A 484 -35.57 -34.04 -0.68
CA GLY A 484 -35.02 -35.13 0.13
C GLY A 484 -33.77 -35.76 -0.48
N GLU A 485 -33.07 -36.61 0.28
CA GLU A 485 -31.80 -37.22 -0.13
C GLU A 485 -31.87 -37.95 -1.49
N ALA A 486 -32.93 -38.73 -1.72
CA ALA A 486 -33.14 -39.44 -2.98
C ALA A 486 -33.30 -38.48 -4.18
N SER A 487 -34.09 -37.42 -4.01
CA SER A 487 -34.27 -36.36 -5.02
C SER A 487 -32.95 -35.63 -5.29
N LEU A 488 -32.17 -35.30 -4.25
CA LEU A 488 -30.85 -34.67 -4.40
C LEU A 488 -29.87 -35.57 -5.16
N LYS A 489 -29.81 -36.87 -4.83
CA LYS A 489 -28.98 -37.85 -5.54
C LYS A 489 -29.39 -37.99 -7.01
N GLN A 490 -30.69 -37.93 -7.32
CA GLN A 490 -31.17 -37.93 -8.71
C GLN A 490 -30.77 -36.66 -9.46
N ILE A 491 -31.05 -35.48 -8.90
CA ILE A 491 -30.76 -34.18 -9.51
C ILE A 491 -29.26 -34.04 -9.78
N TYR A 492 -28.45 -34.15 -8.72
CA TYR A 492 -27.01 -33.92 -8.83
C TYR A 492 -26.28 -35.11 -9.45
N GLY A 493 -26.86 -36.31 -9.43
CA GLY A 493 -26.37 -37.45 -10.19
C GLY A 493 -26.42 -37.20 -11.68
N THR A 494 -27.52 -36.61 -12.18
CA THR A 494 -27.64 -36.22 -13.59
C THR A 494 -26.64 -35.12 -13.95
N PHE A 495 -26.48 -34.09 -13.11
CA PHE A 495 -25.49 -33.05 -13.34
C PHE A 495 -24.05 -33.58 -13.33
N ASN A 496 -23.68 -34.44 -12.38
CA ASN A 496 -22.34 -35.02 -12.29
C ASN A 496 -22.06 -35.98 -13.44
N ARG A 497 -23.03 -36.82 -13.84
CA ARG A 497 -22.91 -37.67 -15.04
C ARG A 497 -22.62 -36.83 -16.28
N ALA A 498 -23.33 -35.71 -16.46
CA ALA A 498 -23.06 -34.80 -17.57
C ALA A 498 -21.70 -34.09 -17.43
N ALA A 499 -21.35 -33.60 -16.25
CA ALA A 499 -20.08 -32.91 -16.02
C ALA A 499 -18.87 -33.81 -16.33
N LEU A 500 -18.89 -35.08 -15.90
CA LEU A 500 -17.80 -36.03 -16.12
C LEU A 500 -17.73 -36.58 -17.56
N LYS A 501 -18.74 -36.34 -18.42
CA LYS A 501 -18.66 -36.74 -19.84
C LYS A 501 -17.48 -36.08 -20.57
N VAL A 502 -17.04 -34.90 -20.11
CA VAL A 502 -15.90 -34.15 -20.68
C VAL A 502 -14.56 -34.83 -20.47
N VAL A 503 -14.42 -35.66 -19.44
CA VAL A 503 -13.20 -36.44 -19.14
C VAL A 503 -13.56 -37.94 -19.13
N PRO A 504 -13.42 -38.66 -20.27
CA PRO A 504 -14.00 -39.98 -20.46
C PRO A 504 -13.62 -41.04 -19.41
N ASN A 505 -12.39 -41.01 -18.90
CA ASN A 505 -11.90 -41.96 -17.91
C ASN A 505 -12.56 -41.80 -16.52
N LEU A 506 -13.22 -40.68 -16.26
CA LEU A 506 -13.88 -40.41 -14.98
C LEU A 506 -15.39 -40.72 -14.98
N ARG A 507 -15.97 -41.08 -16.13
CA ARG A 507 -17.43 -41.32 -16.27
C ARG A 507 -17.99 -42.35 -15.29
N GLY A 508 -17.22 -43.39 -14.97
CA GLY A 508 -17.62 -44.44 -14.02
C GLY A 508 -17.70 -43.98 -12.56
N HIS A 509 -17.19 -42.78 -12.23
CA HIS A 509 -17.14 -42.25 -10.88
C HIS A 509 -18.25 -41.23 -10.56
N ALA A 510 -19.21 -41.03 -11.47
CA ALA A 510 -20.29 -40.04 -11.28
C ALA A 510 -21.19 -40.35 -10.07
N ASP A 511 -21.57 -41.61 -9.86
CA ASP A 511 -22.45 -42.00 -8.74
C ASP A 511 -21.71 -41.94 -7.38
N PRO A 512 -20.46 -42.43 -7.24
CA PRO A 512 -19.66 -42.21 -6.03
C PRO A 512 -19.45 -40.72 -5.70
N LEU A 513 -19.14 -39.89 -6.71
CA LEU A 513 -19.00 -38.44 -6.54
C LEU A 513 -20.30 -37.81 -6.02
N THR A 514 -21.44 -38.20 -6.59
CA THR A 514 -22.75 -37.68 -6.20
C THR A 514 -23.09 -38.07 -4.76
N SER A 515 -22.89 -39.34 -4.38
CA SER A 515 -23.15 -39.80 -3.02
C SER A 515 -22.27 -39.08 -2.00
N ALA A 516 -20.97 -38.93 -2.28
CA ALA A 516 -20.05 -38.18 -1.42
C ALA A 516 -20.47 -36.71 -1.27
N MET A 517 -20.90 -36.05 -2.34
CA MET A 517 -21.37 -34.65 -2.30
C MET A 517 -22.65 -34.48 -1.48
N VAL A 518 -23.66 -35.32 -1.71
CA VAL A 518 -24.96 -35.21 -1.03
C VAL A 518 -24.85 -35.57 0.44
N GLU A 519 -24.14 -36.65 0.79
CA GLU A 519 -23.94 -37.07 2.19
C GLU A 519 -23.17 -36.01 2.99
N PHE A 520 -22.10 -35.45 2.41
CA PHE A 520 -21.35 -34.35 3.04
C PHE A 520 -22.20 -33.09 3.23
N TYR A 521 -23.02 -32.74 2.23
CA TYR A 521 -23.94 -31.61 2.30
C TYR A 521 -24.95 -31.79 3.45
N LEU A 522 -25.60 -32.95 3.54
CA LEU A 522 -26.58 -33.24 4.60
C LEU A 522 -25.93 -33.27 5.98
N ALA A 523 -24.72 -33.84 6.11
CA ALA A 523 -23.95 -33.83 7.35
C ALA A 523 -23.60 -32.40 7.80
N SER A 524 -23.18 -31.55 6.86
CA SER A 524 -22.86 -30.15 7.12
C SER A 524 -24.10 -29.34 7.49
N GLN A 525 -25.20 -29.50 6.77
CA GLN A 525 -26.49 -28.85 7.04
C GLN A 525 -27.02 -29.19 8.43
N LYS A 526 -26.87 -30.44 8.87
CA LYS A 526 -27.29 -30.87 10.21
C LYS A 526 -26.37 -30.34 11.32
N ARG A 527 -25.08 -30.17 11.04
CA ARG A 527 -24.08 -29.75 12.02
C ARG A 527 -24.07 -28.23 12.26
N PHE A 528 -24.22 -27.46 11.19
CA PHE A 528 -24.08 -26.01 11.17
C PHE A 528 -25.43 -25.35 10.91
N THR A 529 -26.06 -24.83 11.96
CA THR A 529 -27.40 -24.21 11.89
C THR A 529 -27.33 -22.70 12.14
N SER A 530 -28.38 -22.00 11.70
CA SER A 530 -28.55 -20.55 11.91
C SER A 530 -28.53 -20.11 13.38
N ASP A 531 -28.83 -21.03 14.30
CA ASP A 531 -28.79 -20.80 15.74
C ASP A 531 -27.36 -20.59 16.26
N ILE A 532 -26.37 -21.22 15.62
CA ILE A 532 -24.95 -21.06 15.98
C ILE A 532 -24.43 -19.74 15.42
N GLN A 533 -24.66 -19.50 14.12
CA GLN A 533 -24.32 -18.27 13.42
C GLN A 533 -25.36 -17.99 12.35
N ALA A 534 -25.78 -16.73 12.22
CA ALA A 534 -26.86 -16.33 11.30
C ALA A 534 -26.59 -16.68 9.82
N HIS A 535 -25.32 -16.72 9.40
CA HIS A 535 -24.92 -17.02 8.03
C HIS A 535 -24.72 -18.51 7.73
N TYR A 536 -24.95 -19.41 8.69
CA TYR A 536 -24.91 -20.86 8.47
C TYR A 536 -26.20 -21.36 7.82
N ILE A 537 -26.47 -20.83 6.64
CA ILE A 537 -27.62 -21.18 5.82
C ILE A 537 -27.14 -22.12 4.71
N TYR A 538 -27.75 -23.29 4.63
CA TYR A 538 -27.46 -24.29 3.61
C TYR A 538 -28.68 -24.51 2.73
N SER A 539 -28.44 -24.55 1.43
CA SER A 539 -29.46 -24.87 0.43
C SER A 539 -28.84 -25.68 -0.70
N PRO A 540 -29.65 -26.36 -1.54
CA PRO A 540 -29.15 -27.06 -2.72
C PRO A 540 -28.31 -26.17 -3.66
N ARG A 541 -28.39 -24.83 -3.56
CA ARG A 541 -27.52 -23.92 -4.32
C ARG A 541 -26.03 -24.23 -4.12
N GLU A 542 -25.62 -24.70 -2.94
CA GLU A 542 -24.23 -25.08 -2.69
C GLU A 542 -23.81 -26.30 -3.51
N LEU A 543 -24.68 -27.31 -3.64
CA LEU A 543 -24.44 -28.45 -4.52
C LEU A 543 -24.36 -28.02 -5.99
N THR A 544 -25.21 -27.09 -6.43
CA THR A 544 -25.13 -26.52 -7.78
C THR A 544 -23.81 -25.79 -8.01
N ARG A 545 -23.37 -24.94 -7.06
CA ARG A 545 -22.07 -24.26 -7.12
C ARG A 545 -20.91 -25.27 -7.13
N TRP A 546 -21.02 -26.35 -6.37
CA TRP A 546 -20.01 -27.41 -6.31
C TRP A 546 -19.84 -28.12 -7.64
N VAL A 547 -20.93 -28.57 -8.27
CA VAL A 547 -20.86 -29.21 -9.59
C VAL A 547 -20.34 -28.25 -10.65
N ARG A 548 -20.77 -26.98 -10.64
CA ARG A 548 -20.27 -25.97 -11.56
C ARG A 548 -18.77 -25.69 -11.37
N GLY A 549 -18.29 -25.61 -10.12
CA GLY A 549 -16.89 -25.42 -9.79
C GLY A 549 -16.02 -26.59 -10.27
N ILE A 550 -16.48 -27.83 -10.07
CA ILE A 550 -15.84 -29.03 -10.60
C ILE A 550 -15.81 -28.96 -12.14
N TYR A 551 -16.96 -28.73 -12.78
CA TYR A 551 -17.06 -28.68 -14.25
C TYR A 551 -16.15 -27.62 -14.87
N GLN A 552 -16.12 -26.40 -14.32
CA GLN A 552 -15.26 -25.32 -14.82
C GLN A 552 -13.77 -25.65 -14.69
N SER A 553 -13.38 -26.39 -13.64
CA SER A 553 -11.99 -26.81 -13.41
C SER A 553 -11.55 -27.91 -14.35
N ILE A 554 -12.44 -28.88 -14.64
CA ILE A 554 -12.10 -30.05 -15.47
C ILE A 554 -12.32 -29.85 -16.98
N LYS A 555 -13.28 -29.00 -17.39
CA LYS A 555 -13.63 -28.76 -18.80
C LYS A 555 -12.43 -28.42 -19.69
N PRO A 556 -11.44 -27.60 -19.27
CA PRO A 556 -10.28 -27.27 -20.09
C PRO A 556 -9.25 -28.40 -20.20
N LEU A 557 -9.36 -29.46 -19.40
CA LEU A 557 -8.37 -30.51 -19.28
C LEU A 557 -8.71 -31.69 -20.21
N GLU A 558 -7.72 -32.19 -20.94
CA GLU A 558 -7.90 -33.37 -21.82
C GLU A 558 -7.96 -34.68 -21.04
N THR A 559 -7.19 -34.79 -19.95
CA THR A 559 -7.12 -35.96 -19.07
C THR A 559 -6.95 -35.53 -17.61
N LEU A 560 -7.60 -36.24 -16.68
CA LEU A 560 -7.45 -36.03 -15.24
C LEU A 560 -7.50 -37.39 -14.51
N SER A 561 -6.63 -37.59 -13.52
CA SER A 561 -6.64 -38.80 -12.70
C SER A 561 -7.80 -38.80 -11.69
N LEU A 562 -8.08 -39.94 -11.07
CA LEU A 562 -9.07 -40.03 -9.99
C LEU A 562 -8.64 -39.15 -8.79
N GLU A 563 -7.35 -39.17 -8.45
CA GLU A 563 -6.75 -38.34 -7.40
C GLU A 563 -6.95 -36.86 -7.70
N GLY A 564 -6.77 -36.45 -8.96
CA GLY A 564 -7.01 -35.08 -9.41
C GLY A 564 -8.48 -34.69 -9.27
N LEU A 565 -9.42 -35.58 -9.62
CA LEU A 565 -10.85 -35.33 -9.43
C LEU A 565 -11.21 -35.15 -7.95
N VAL A 566 -10.73 -36.04 -7.07
CA VAL A 566 -10.99 -35.96 -5.63
C VAL A 566 -10.37 -34.70 -5.03
N ARG A 567 -9.18 -34.28 -5.50
CA ARG A 567 -8.55 -33.02 -5.07
C ARG A 567 -9.36 -31.78 -5.47
N VAL A 568 -9.90 -31.75 -6.68
CA VAL A 568 -10.82 -30.67 -7.14
C VAL A 568 -12.12 -30.69 -6.34
N TRP A 569 -12.68 -31.88 -6.10
CA TRP A 569 -13.89 -32.05 -5.29
C TRP A 569 -13.69 -31.51 -3.86
N ALA A 570 -12.58 -31.88 -3.20
CA ALA A 570 -12.24 -31.42 -1.87
C ALA A 570 -11.95 -29.90 -1.83
N HIS A 571 -11.28 -29.36 -2.84
CA HIS A 571 -11.08 -27.91 -2.98
C HIS A 571 -12.41 -27.16 -2.99
N GLU A 572 -13.32 -27.53 -3.88
CA GLU A 572 -14.63 -26.87 -3.98
C GLU A 572 -15.47 -27.08 -2.71
N ALA A 573 -15.34 -28.23 -2.03
CA ALA A 573 -15.95 -28.45 -0.72
C ALA A 573 -15.45 -27.44 0.32
N LEU A 574 -14.14 -27.23 0.41
CA LEU A 574 -13.56 -26.25 1.33
C LEU A 574 -14.04 -24.83 1.01
N ARG A 575 -14.07 -24.46 -0.27
CA ARG A 575 -14.53 -23.14 -0.71
C ARG A 575 -16.00 -22.85 -0.41
N LEU A 576 -16.84 -23.88 -0.38
CA LEU A 576 -18.27 -23.73 -0.14
C LEU A 576 -18.61 -23.85 1.34
N PHE A 577 -18.05 -24.83 2.04
CA PHE A 577 -18.47 -25.21 3.39
C PHE A 577 -17.51 -24.74 4.49
N SER A 578 -16.21 -24.61 4.22
CA SER A 578 -15.21 -24.23 5.23
C SER A 578 -14.97 -22.71 5.29
N ASP A 579 -14.95 -22.04 4.13
CA ASP A 579 -14.64 -20.59 4.05
C ASP A 579 -15.66 -19.71 4.81
N ARG A 580 -16.88 -20.21 5.05
CA ARG A 580 -17.91 -19.50 5.84
C ARG A 580 -17.79 -19.69 7.35
N LEU A 581 -17.00 -20.66 7.81
CA LEU A 581 -16.93 -21.04 9.22
C LEU A 581 -16.06 -20.07 10.02
N VAL A 582 -16.44 -19.87 11.28
CA VAL A 582 -15.82 -18.85 12.14
C VAL A 582 -14.66 -19.43 12.95
N SER A 583 -14.86 -20.56 13.61
CA SER A 583 -13.88 -21.12 14.55
C SER A 583 -12.96 -22.18 13.93
N GLU A 584 -11.75 -22.34 14.48
CA GLU A 584 -10.79 -23.36 14.05
C GLU A 584 -11.33 -24.79 14.24
N ASP A 585 -12.13 -25.03 15.29
CA ASP A 585 -12.71 -26.34 15.57
C ASP A 585 -13.76 -26.76 14.52
N GLU A 586 -14.58 -25.81 14.05
CA GLU A 586 -15.55 -26.04 12.98
C GLU A 586 -14.85 -26.33 11.64
N LYS A 587 -13.79 -25.59 11.34
CA LYS A 587 -12.96 -25.81 10.14
C LYS A 587 -12.29 -27.18 10.17
N ARG A 588 -11.71 -27.56 11.32
CA ARG A 588 -11.10 -28.88 11.51
C ARG A 588 -12.10 -30.02 11.33
N TRP A 589 -13.30 -29.90 11.89
CA TRP A 589 -14.35 -30.91 11.69
C TRP A 589 -14.68 -31.07 10.20
N THR A 590 -14.78 -29.95 9.47
CA THR A 590 -15.08 -29.97 8.03
C THR A 590 -13.98 -30.66 7.24
N ASP A 591 -12.71 -30.39 7.55
CA ASP A 591 -11.57 -31.08 6.95
C ASP A 591 -11.60 -32.60 7.20
N GLU A 592 -11.84 -33.02 8.45
CA GLU A 592 -11.93 -34.44 8.84
C GLU A 592 -13.10 -35.15 8.14
N GLN A 593 -14.24 -34.48 7.99
CA GLN A 593 -15.41 -35.03 7.30
C GLN A 593 -15.18 -35.16 5.79
N ILE A 594 -14.51 -34.20 5.14
CA ILE A 594 -14.14 -34.30 3.72
C ILE A 594 -13.28 -35.53 3.49
N ASP A 595 -12.26 -35.73 4.34
CA ASP A 595 -11.36 -36.87 4.22
C ASP A 595 -12.10 -38.21 4.48
N ALA A 596 -13.00 -38.25 5.47
CA ALA A 596 -13.82 -39.43 5.76
C ALA A 596 -14.74 -39.81 4.58
N MET A 597 -15.41 -38.83 3.97
CA MET A 597 -16.30 -39.05 2.82
C MET A 597 -15.52 -39.51 1.57
N ALA A 598 -14.32 -38.95 1.35
CA ALA A 598 -13.47 -39.38 0.25
C ALA A 598 -13.03 -40.85 0.40
N ILE A 599 -12.63 -41.26 1.61
CA ILE A 599 -12.20 -42.65 1.87
C ILE A 599 -13.37 -43.63 1.72
N GLN A 600 -14.56 -43.24 2.18
CA GLN A 600 -15.76 -44.08 2.09
C GLN A 600 -16.19 -44.33 0.64
N HIS A 601 -16.22 -43.30 -0.20
CA HIS A 601 -16.76 -43.37 -1.57
C HIS A 601 -15.70 -43.65 -2.63
N PHE A 602 -14.41 -43.44 -2.34
CA PHE A 602 -13.27 -43.72 -3.23
C PHE A 602 -12.23 -44.64 -2.56
N PRO A 603 -12.48 -45.96 -2.42
CA PRO A 603 -11.62 -46.85 -1.65
C PRO A 603 -10.22 -47.11 -2.25
N SER A 604 -10.06 -46.87 -3.55
CA SER A 604 -8.79 -47.05 -4.29
C SER A 604 -7.89 -45.80 -4.29
N LEU A 605 -8.27 -44.76 -3.54
CA LEU A 605 -7.60 -43.46 -3.55
C LEU A 605 -6.26 -43.47 -2.81
N ASN A 606 -5.23 -42.87 -3.42
CA ASN A 606 -4.03 -42.48 -2.69
C ASN A 606 -4.28 -41.19 -1.88
N GLN A 607 -4.62 -41.32 -0.61
CA GLN A 607 -4.93 -40.20 0.28
C GLN A 607 -3.78 -39.18 0.38
N SER A 608 -2.54 -39.66 0.44
CA SER A 608 -1.36 -38.80 0.63
C SER A 608 -1.10 -37.86 -0.55
N GLU A 609 -1.58 -38.22 -1.74
CA GLU A 609 -1.42 -37.42 -2.96
C GLU A 609 -2.65 -36.52 -3.19
N ALA A 610 -3.85 -37.10 -3.11
CA ALA A 610 -5.08 -36.38 -3.44
C ALA A 610 -5.45 -35.34 -2.37
N LEU A 611 -5.32 -35.68 -1.08
CA LEU A 611 -5.87 -34.88 0.03
C LEU A 611 -4.80 -34.20 0.90
N ALA A 612 -3.52 -34.23 0.49
CA ALA A 612 -2.48 -33.48 1.18
C ALA A 612 -2.83 -31.97 1.23
N ARG A 613 -2.88 -31.43 2.45
CA ARG A 613 -3.09 -30.01 2.72
C ARG A 613 -1.74 -29.26 2.66
N PRO A 614 -1.72 -27.98 2.24
CA PRO A 614 -2.86 -27.17 1.82
C PRO A 614 -3.36 -27.56 0.42
N ILE A 615 -4.68 -27.46 0.20
CA ILE A 615 -5.30 -27.63 -1.12
C ILE A 615 -5.48 -26.24 -1.73
N LEU A 616 -4.63 -25.89 -2.69
CA LEU A 616 -4.62 -24.59 -3.36
C LEU A 616 -4.75 -24.78 -4.86
N PHE A 617 -5.62 -24.01 -5.49
CA PHE A 617 -5.80 -24.01 -6.95
C PHE A 617 -5.63 -22.60 -7.51
N SER A 618 -4.87 -22.49 -8.60
CA SER A 618 -4.63 -21.25 -9.31
C SER A 618 -4.31 -21.52 -10.79
N ASN A 619 -4.42 -20.49 -11.62
CA ASN A 619 -3.89 -20.45 -12.99
C ASN A 619 -2.88 -19.29 -13.15
N TRP A 620 -2.35 -18.74 -12.06
CA TRP A 620 -1.39 -17.65 -12.18
C TRP A 620 -0.01 -18.15 -12.59
N THR A 621 0.35 -19.37 -12.18
CA THR A 621 1.60 -20.04 -12.52
C THR A 621 1.46 -20.94 -13.74
N SER A 622 0.23 -21.22 -14.19
CA SER A 622 -0.09 -22.22 -15.21
C SER A 622 -1.22 -21.76 -16.14
N LYS A 623 -1.38 -22.37 -17.32
CA LYS A 623 -2.43 -21.96 -18.28
C LYS A 623 -3.85 -22.31 -17.81
N HIS A 624 -3.99 -23.38 -17.03
CA HIS A 624 -5.27 -23.95 -16.61
C HIS A 624 -5.42 -23.85 -15.09
N TYR A 625 -6.65 -23.90 -14.58
CA TYR A 625 -6.90 -23.86 -13.14
C TYR A 625 -6.56 -25.22 -12.52
N ILE A 626 -5.37 -25.33 -11.92
CA ILE A 626 -4.82 -26.60 -11.40
C ILE A 626 -4.27 -26.41 -9.98
N SER A 627 -3.96 -27.52 -9.31
CA SER A 627 -3.32 -27.51 -7.99
C SER A 627 -1.95 -26.85 -8.08
N VAL A 628 -1.63 -25.98 -7.11
CA VAL A 628 -0.35 -25.27 -7.03
C VAL A 628 0.28 -25.44 -5.66
N ASP A 629 1.61 -25.44 -5.63
CA ASP A 629 2.35 -25.42 -4.37
C ASP A 629 2.33 -24.03 -3.73
N ARG A 630 2.36 -24.00 -2.39
CA ARG A 630 2.26 -22.74 -1.63
C ARG A 630 3.49 -21.86 -1.81
N ASP A 631 4.69 -22.44 -1.91
CA ASP A 631 5.93 -21.65 -1.99
C ASP A 631 6.08 -21.05 -3.40
N GLU A 632 5.78 -21.81 -4.45
CA GLU A 632 5.73 -21.29 -5.83
C GLU A 632 4.74 -20.14 -5.97
N LEU A 633 3.55 -20.29 -5.38
CA LEU A 633 2.53 -19.24 -5.38
C LEU A 633 2.97 -18.01 -4.59
N ARG A 634 3.68 -18.19 -3.46
CA ARG A 634 4.19 -17.09 -2.64
C ARG A 634 5.20 -16.27 -3.42
N ASP A 635 6.15 -16.91 -4.09
CA ASP A 635 7.19 -16.24 -4.87
C ASP A 635 6.60 -15.48 -6.06
N TYR A 636 5.65 -16.10 -6.79
CA TYR A 636 4.91 -15.44 -7.86
C TYR A 636 4.15 -14.22 -7.35
N SER A 637 3.41 -14.38 -6.25
CA SER A 637 2.61 -13.30 -5.65
C SER A 637 3.51 -12.16 -5.19
N LYS A 638 4.66 -12.46 -4.56
CA LYS A 638 5.64 -11.47 -4.09
C LYS A 638 6.20 -10.63 -5.23
N ALA A 639 6.47 -11.25 -6.38
CA ALA A 639 6.93 -10.53 -7.57
C ALA A 639 5.86 -9.58 -8.12
N ARG A 640 4.60 -10.03 -8.19
CA ARG A 640 3.46 -9.22 -8.66
C ARG A 640 3.09 -8.08 -7.71
N LEU A 641 3.17 -8.33 -6.41
CA LEU A 641 2.88 -7.35 -5.37
C LEU A 641 3.79 -6.12 -5.47
N ARG A 642 5.07 -6.30 -5.88
CA ARG A 642 6.01 -5.19 -6.11
C ARG A 642 5.53 -4.23 -7.18
N VAL A 643 5.06 -4.77 -8.31
CA VAL A 643 4.51 -3.96 -9.42
C VAL A 643 3.24 -3.25 -8.97
N PHE A 644 2.38 -3.95 -8.22
CA PHE A 644 1.16 -3.37 -7.66
C PHE A 644 1.44 -2.18 -6.71
N TYR A 645 2.55 -2.20 -5.96
CA TYR A 645 2.93 -1.06 -5.12
C TYR A 645 3.30 0.17 -5.93
N GLU A 646 4.02 -0.02 -7.04
CA GLU A 646 4.45 1.07 -7.91
C GLU A 646 3.26 1.71 -8.67
N GLU A 647 2.25 0.91 -9.01
CA GLU A 647 1.11 1.37 -9.81
C GLU A 647 -0.07 1.90 -8.96
N GLU A 648 -0.41 1.26 -7.84
CA GLU A 648 -1.70 1.46 -7.15
C GLU A 648 -1.60 1.83 -5.66
N LEU A 649 -0.58 1.35 -4.92
CA LEU A 649 -0.55 1.41 -3.45
C LEU A 649 0.84 1.63 -2.85
N ASP A 650 1.04 2.74 -2.14
CA ASP A 650 2.29 3.07 -1.43
C ASP A 650 2.57 2.24 -0.15
N VAL A 651 1.70 1.30 0.23
CA VAL A 651 1.82 0.55 1.50
C VAL A 651 2.23 -0.91 1.25
N PRO A 652 3.37 -1.37 1.81
CA PRO A 652 3.80 -2.76 1.66
C PRO A 652 2.91 -3.73 2.48
N LEU A 653 2.24 -4.64 1.77
CA LEU A 653 1.57 -5.83 2.29
C LEU A 653 2.58 -6.96 2.55
N VAL A 654 2.43 -7.63 3.70
CA VAL A 654 3.20 -8.84 4.01
C VAL A 654 2.40 -10.07 3.59
N LEU A 655 3.04 -10.96 2.82
CA LEU A 655 2.43 -12.21 2.36
C LEU A 655 2.60 -13.31 3.41
N PHE A 656 1.57 -13.53 4.22
CA PHE A 656 1.46 -14.71 5.09
C PHE A 656 0.49 -15.75 4.53
N ASN A 657 0.44 -16.94 5.14
CA ASN A 657 -0.31 -18.09 4.60
C ASN A 657 -1.78 -17.77 4.34
N ASP A 658 -2.47 -17.17 5.30
CA ASP A 658 -3.89 -16.85 5.16
C ASP A 658 -4.15 -15.85 4.02
N VAL A 659 -3.21 -14.93 3.74
CA VAL A 659 -3.31 -14.00 2.60
C VAL A 659 -3.38 -14.79 1.29
N LEU A 660 -2.53 -15.80 1.10
CA LEU A 660 -2.54 -16.59 -0.13
C LEU A 660 -3.87 -17.32 -0.29
N ASP A 661 -4.41 -17.87 0.80
CA ASP A 661 -5.70 -18.54 0.79
C ASP A 661 -6.82 -17.56 0.40
N HIS A 662 -6.87 -16.37 1.01
CA HIS A 662 -7.87 -15.33 0.72
C HIS A 662 -7.76 -14.78 -0.71
N VAL A 663 -6.56 -14.48 -1.20
CA VAL A 663 -6.38 -13.94 -2.55
C VAL A 663 -6.84 -14.97 -3.61
N LEU A 664 -6.59 -16.27 -3.40
CA LEU A 664 -7.13 -17.33 -4.26
C LEU A 664 -8.65 -17.49 -4.15
N ARG A 665 -9.25 -17.31 -2.96
CA ARG A 665 -10.71 -17.31 -2.78
C ARG A 665 -11.37 -16.18 -3.56
N ILE A 666 -10.83 -14.97 -3.43
CA ILE A 666 -11.30 -13.79 -4.16
C ILE A 666 -11.16 -14.00 -5.68
N ASP A 667 -10.02 -14.52 -6.12
CA ASP A 667 -9.73 -14.78 -7.54
C ASP A 667 -10.68 -15.82 -8.14
N ARG A 668 -11.01 -16.87 -7.39
CA ARG A 668 -12.02 -17.86 -7.79
C ARG A 668 -13.38 -17.20 -8.02
N VAL A 669 -13.78 -16.30 -7.13
CA VAL A 669 -15.09 -15.63 -7.20
C VAL A 669 -15.16 -14.69 -8.40
N PHE A 670 -14.13 -13.89 -8.68
CA PHE A 670 -14.09 -12.99 -9.84
C PHE A 670 -14.12 -13.69 -11.21
N ARG A 671 -13.93 -15.01 -11.26
CA ARG A 671 -14.03 -15.80 -12.49
C ARG A 671 -15.44 -16.33 -12.76
N GLN A 672 -16.27 -16.35 -11.73
CA GLN A 672 -17.63 -16.84 -11.81
C GLN A 672 -18.55 -15.71 -12.29
N VAL A 673 -19.49 -16.05 -13.19
CA VAL A 673 -20.57 -15.14 -13.56
C VAL A 673 -21.41 -14.85 -12.32
N GLN A 674 -21.75 -13.59 -12.07
CA GLN A 674 -22.34 -13.11 -10.81
C GLN A 674 -21.54 -13.52 -9.57
N GLY A 675 -20.20 -13.56 -9.70
CA GLY A 675 -19.30 -13.80 -8.60
C GLY A 675 -19.22 -12.58 -7.69
N HIS A 676 -20.09 -12.53 -6.70
CA HIS A 676 -20.10 -11.51 -5.65
C HIS A 676 -19.53 -12.07 -4.35
N LEU A 677 -18.87 -11.20 -3.58
CA LEU A 677 -18.11 -11.59 -2.41
C LEU A 677 -18.57 -10.83 -1.16
N LEU A 678 -18.67 -11.54 -0.04
CA LEU A 678 -18.90 -10.97 1.27
C LEU A 678 -17.72 -11.31 2.19
N LEU A 679 -16.89 -10.30 2.47
CA LEU A 679 -15.71 -10.41 3.30
C LEU A 679 -16.01 -9.98 4.73
N ILE A 680 -15.90 -10.92 5.67
CA ILE A 680 -16.14 -10.65 7.09
C ILE A 680 -14.85 -10.89 7.87
N GLY A 681 -14.33 -9.84 8.49
CA GLY A 681 -13.11 -9.92 9.30
C GLY A 681 -12.83 -8.63 10.04
N VAL A 682 -11.90 -8.66 10.99
CA VAL A 682 -11.58 -7.49 11.81
C VAL A 682 -11.05 -6.33 10.96
N SER A 683 -11.14 -5.11 11.48
CA SER A 683 -10.62 -3.93 10.79
C SER A 683 -9.11 -4.03 10.62
N GLY A 684 -8.59 -3.65 9.44
CA GLY A 684 -7.17 -3.74 9.14
C GLY A 684 -6.66 -5.14 8.80
N SER A 685 -7.51 -6.16 8.70
CA SER A 685 -7.09 -7.52 8.30
C SER A 685 -6.67 -7.65 6.83
N GLY A 686 -6.92 -6.63 6.00
CA GLY A 686 -6.53 -6.60 4.59
C GLY A 686 -7.67 -6.79 3.58
N LYS A 687 -8.95 -6.91 4.02
CA LYS A 687 -10.13 -7.16 3.16
C LYS A 687 -10.15 -6.35 1.86
N THR A 688 -10.14 -5.02 1.98
CA THR A 688 -10.19 -4.08 0.84
C THR A 688 -8.93 -4.17 -0.01
N THR A 689 -7.75 -4.20 0.62
CA THR A 689 -6.46 -4.17 -0.08
C THR A 689 -6.23 -5.44 -0.89
N LEU A 690 -6.55 -6.61 -0.33
CA LEU A 690 -6.47 -7.89 -1.05
C LEU A 690 -7.48 -7.94 -2.21
N SER A 691 -8.70 -7.45 -2.00
CA SER A 691 -9.70 -7.37 -3.07
C SER A 691 -9.24 -6.49 -4.24
N ARG A 692 -8.59 -5.36 -3.95
CA ARG A 692 -7.98 -4.48 -4.97
C ARG A 692 -6.85 -5.17 -5.71
N PHE A 693 -5.95 -5.85 -4.98
CA PHE A 693 -4.84 -6.58 -5.58
C PHE A 693 -5.34 -7.66 -6.56
N VAL A 694 -6.34 -8.45 -6.16
CA VAL A 694 -6.90 -9.51 -7.01
C VAL A 694 -7.65 -8.92 -8.21
N ALA A 695 -8.36 -7.82 -8.01
CA ALA A 695 -9.04 -7.11 -9.10
C ALA A 695 -8.03 -6.62 -10.15
N TRP A 696 -6.95 -5.96 -9.71
CA TRP A 696 -5.84 -5.54 -10.57
C TRP A 696 -5.21 -6.72 -11.31
N MET A 697 -4.93 -7.82 -10.62
CA MET A 697 -4.39 -9.06 -11.21
C MET A 697 -5.25 -9.61 -12.34
N ASN A 698 -6.58 -9.50 -12.23
CA ASN A 698 -7.53 -9.99 -13.22
C ASN A 698 -7.94 -8.91 -14.26
N GLY A 699 -7.35 -7.71 -14.19
CA GLY A 699 -7.66 -6.58 -15.08
C GLY A 699 -9.05 -5.99 -14.85
N LEU A 700 -9.58 -6.08 -13.63
CA LEU A 700 -10.82 -5.42 -13.23
C LEU A 700 -10.52 -4.00 -12.77
N SER A 701 -11.34 -3.05 -13.23
CA SER A 701 -11.32 -1.69 -12.69
C SER A 701 -11.98 -1.67 -11.31
N VAL A 702 -11.29 -1.11 -10.31
CA VAL A 702 -11.87 -0.97 -8.98
C VAL A 702 -12.74 0.28 -8.93
N PHE A 703 -13.99 0.12 -8.52
CA PHE A 703 -14.90 1.22 -8.21
C PHE A 703 -15.21 1.19 -6.71
N GLN A 704 -14.99 2.30 -6.02
CA GLN A 704 -15.28 2.45 -4.60
C GLN A 704 -16.01 3.77 -4.38
N ILE A 705 -17.13 3.71 -3.66
CA ILE A 705 -17.94 4.90 -3.37
C ILE A 705 -17.21 5.79 -2.36
N LYS A 706 -17.14 7.08 -2.68
CA LYS A 706 -16.56 8.12 -1.82
C LYS A 706 -17.68 8.82 -1.05
N VAL A 707 -18.13 8.19 0.03
CA VAL A 707 -19.21 8.73 0.86
C VAL A 707 -18.72 9.92 1.68
N HIS A 708 -19.52 10.98 1.72
CA HIS A 708 -19.34 12.15 2.59
C HIS A 708 -20.64 12.45 3.35
N ASN A 709 -20.60 13.32 4.36
CA ASN A 709 -21.76 13.61 5.23
C ASN A 709 -23.02 14.12 4.52
N LYS A 710 -22.91 14.61 3.27
CA LYS A 710 -24.04 15.08 2.44
C LYS A 710 -24.46 14.09 1.35
N TYR A 711 -23.95 12.86 1.38
CA TYR A 711 -24.18 11.88 0.31
C TYR A 711 -25.60 11.34 0.40
N THR A 712 -26.34 11.38 -0.69
CA THR A 712 -27.77 11.05 -0.75
C THR A 712 -28.04 9.79 -1.56
N ALA A 713 -29.30 9.35 -1.59
CA ALA A 713 -29.72 8.22 -2.42
C ALA A 713 -29.66 8.53 -3.93
N GLU A 714 -29.86 9.79 -4.34
CA GLU A 714 -29.74 10.19 -5.74
C GLU A 714 -28.28 10.09 -6.22
N ASP A 715 -27.32 10.53 -5.40
CA ASP A 715 -25.89 10.37 -5.70
C ASP A 715 -25.50 8.89 -5.89
N PHE A 716 -26.09 8.01 -5.09
CA PHE A 716 -25.89 6.57 -5.20
C PHE A 716 -26.52 5.96 -6.45
N ASP A 717 -27.73 6.37 -6.80
CA ASP A 717 -28.38 5.94 -8.04
C ASP A 717 -27.56 6.41 -9.27
N ASP A 718 -26.98 7.61 -9.24
CA ASP A 718 -26.08 8.12 -10.29
C ASP A 718 -24.79 7.28 -10.40
N ASP A 719 -24.16 6.95 -9.27
CA ASP A 719 -22.99 6.07 -9.22
C ASP A 719 -23.31 4.66 -9.78
N LEU A 720 -24.47 4.10 -9.40
CA LEU A 720 -24.95 2.81 -9.93
C LEU A 720 -25.20 2.89 -11.44
N ARG A 721 -25.83 3.94 -11.95
CA ARG A 721 -26.04 4.12 -13.41
C ARG A 721 -24.71 4.14 -14.16
N ASN A 722 -23.69 4.81 -13.61
CA ASN A 722 -22.36 4.84 -14.19
C ASN A 722 -21.71 3.44 -14.22
N VAL A 723 -21.72 2.71 -13.09
CA VAL A 723 -21.16 1.35 -12.99
C VAL A 723 -21.87 0.38 -13.94
N LEU A 724 -23.20 0.43 -14.02
CA LEU A 724 -23.99 -0.44 -14.89
C LEU A 724 -23.80 -0.13 -16.37
N ARG A 725 -23.69 1.14 -16.77
CA ARG A 725 -23.37 1.51 -18.16
C ARG A 725 -21.96 1.05 -18.56
N ARG A 726 -20.98 1.19 -17.68
CA ARG A 726 -19.60 0.74 -17.94
C ARG A 726 -19.52 -0.79 -18.08
N SER A 727 -20.15 -1.52 -17.16
CA SER A 727 -20.14 -3.00 -17.20
C SER A 727 -21.03 -3.59 -18.30
N GLY A 728 -22.24 -3.05 -18.49
CA GLY A 728 -23.22 -3.58 -19.42
C GLY A 728 -23.09 -3.11 -20.88
N CYS A 729 -22.75 -1.83 -21.12
CA CYS A 729 -22.66 -1.31 -22.50
C CYS A 729 -21.23 -1.32 -23.07
N LYS A 730 -20.20 -1.16 -22.21
CA LYS A 730 -18.79 -1.12 -22.65
C LYS A 730 -18.05 -2.45 -22.43
N ALA A 731 -18.70 -3.43 -21.80
CA ALA A 731 -18.10 -4.70 -21.39
C ALA A 731 -16.83 -4.52 -20.52
N GLU A 732 -16.76 -3.43 -19.75
CA GLU A 732 -15.66 -3.18 -18.82
C GLU A 732 -15.84 -4.08 -17.59
N LYS A 733 -14.78 -4.80 -17.20
CA LYS A 733 -14.81 -5.61 -15.97
C LYS A 733 -14.62 -4.71 -14.76
N ILE A 734 -15.54 -4.77 -13.81
CA ILE A 734 -15.57 -3.85 -12.66
C ILE A 734 -15.63 -4.66 -11.36
N CYS A 735 -14.74 -4.33 -10.43
CA CYS A 735 -14.79 -4.73 -9.03
C CYS A 735 -15.37 -3.56 -8.21
N PHE A 736 -16.65 -3.65 -7.87
CA PHE A 736 -17.34 -2.67 -7.06
C PHE A 736 -17.20 -3.02 -5.57
N ILE A 737 -16.39 -2.26 -4.84
CA ILE A 737 -16.16 -2.46 -3.40
C ILE A 737 -17.07 -1.53 -2.59
N MET A 738 -17.88 -2.11 -1.71
CA MET A 738 -18.76 -1.40 -0.78
C MET A 738 -18.43 -1.80 0.65
N ASP A 739 -17.94 -0.83 1.43
CA ASP A 739 -17.68 -1.03 2.85
C ASP A 739 -18.96 -0.83 3.68
N GLU A 740 -19.03 -1.46 4.84
CA GLU A 740 -20.13 -1.34 5.80
C GLU A 740 -20.36 0.12 6.22
N SER A 741 -19.30 0.93 6.30
CA SER A 741 -19.39 2.37 6.58
C SER A 741 -20.10 3.18 5.49
N ASN A 742 -20.20 2.63 4.28
CA ASN A 742 -20.79 3.32 3.14
C ASN A 742 -22.31 3.17 3.08
N VAL A 743 -22.89 2.27 3.89
CA VAL A 743 -24.33 2.03 3.96
C VAL A 743 -24.97 3.07 4.89
N LEU A 744 -25.31 4.24 4.34
CA LEU A 744 -25.94 5.33 5.09
C LEU A 744 -27.45 5.13 5.28
N ASP A 745 -28.10 4.53 4.29
CA ASP A 745 -29.53 4.31 4.26
C ASP A 745 -29.87 2.87 3.85
N SER A 746 -30.99 2.38 4.38
CA SER A 746 -31.57 1.07 4.07
C SER A 746 -31.88 0.89 2.58
N GLY A 747 -32.24 1.98 1.87
CA GLY A 747 -32.48 1.95 0.42
C GLY A 747 -31.26 1.51 -0.40
N PHE A 748 -30.03 1.73 0.09
CA PHE A 748 -28.83 1.33 -0.66
C PHE A 748 -28.73 -0.20 -0.74
N LEU A 749 -29.03 -0.89 0.36
CA LEU A 749 -29.00 -2.35 0.39
C LEU A 749 -30.10 -2.96 -0.49
N GLU A 750 -31.25 -2.30 -0.64
CA GLU A 750 -32.32 -2.76 -1.54
C GLU A 750 -31.88 -2.74 -3.00
N ARG A 751 -31.29 -1.61 -3.44
CA ARG A 751 -30.72 -1.47 -4.78
C ARG A 751 -29.67 -2.55 -5.03
N MET A 752 -28.80 -2.79 -4.06
CA MET A 752 -27.79 -3.85 -4.14
C MET A 752 -28.40 -5.24 -4.17
N ASN A 753 -29.42 -5.53 -3.36
CA ASN A 753 -30.08 -6.84 -3.35
C ASN A 753 -30.66 -7.17 -4.72
N THR A 754 -31.30 -6.19 -5.35
CA THR A 754 -31.91 -6.37 -6.67
C THR A 754 -30.84 -6.54 -7.74
N LEU A 755 -29.76 -5.76 -7.65
CA LEU A 755 -28.59 -5.89 -8.52
C LEU A 755 -27.93 -7.27 -8.42
N LEU A 756 -27.76 -7.79 -7.20
CA LEU A 756 -27.21 -9.13 -6.96
C LEU A 756 -28.16 -10.25 -7.43
N ALA A 757 -29.47 -9.97 -7.48
CA ALA A 757 -30.49 -10.94 -7.92
C ALA A 757 -30.51 -11.08 -9.44
N ASN A 758 -30.72 -9.94 -10.09
CA ASN A 758 -31.21 -9.87 -11.46
C ASN A 758 -30.17 -9.22 -12.39
N ALA A 759 -29.01 -8.80 -11.86
CA ALA A 759 -28.04 -7.95 -12.55
C ALA A 759 -28.63 -6.62 -13.06
N GLU A 760 -29.70 -6.15 -12.42
CA GLU A 760 -30.40 -4.91 -12.75
C GLU A 760 -31.03 -4.29 -11.50
N VAL A 761 -31.46 -3.04 -11.65
CA VAL A 761 -32.23 -2.31 -10.65
C VAL A 761 -33.46 -1.71 -11.34
N PRO A 762 -34.66 -2.22 -11.08
CA PRO A 762 -35.90 -1.68 -11.62
C PRO A 762 -36.08 -0.20 -11.28
N GLY A 763 -36.51 0.58 -12.27
CA GLY A 763 -36.72 2.02 -12.15
C GLY A 763 -35.46 2.86 -11.97
N LEU A 764 -34.26 2.28 -12.15
CA LEU A 764 -33.01 3.05 -12.14
C LEU A 764 -32.77 3.80 -13.45
N PHE A 765 -33.19 3.22 -14.58
CA PHE A 765 -33.14 3.83 -15.91
C PHE A 765 -34.57 4.09 -16.41
N GLU A 766 -35.00 5.35 -16.38
CA GLU A 766 -36.35 5.77 -16.79
C GLU A 766 -36.29 6.90 -17.83
N GLY A 767 -37.37 7.06 -18.60
CA GLY A 767 -37.51 8.15 -19.58
C GLY A 767 -36.33 8.25 -20.57
N ASP A 768 -35.74 9.45 -20.66
CA ASP A 768 -34.62 9.74 -21.56
C ASP A 768 -33.37 8.89 -21.28
N GLU A 769 -33.14 8.51 -20.01
CA GLU A 769 -32.00 7.67 -19.66
C GLU A 769 -32.13 6.24 -20.18
N HIS A 770 -33.36 5.71 -20.24
CA HIS A 770 -33.64 4.39 -20.80
C HIS A 770 -33.43 4.40 -22.33
N ALA A 771 -33.89 5.44 -23.02
CA ALA A 771 -33.66 5.59 -24.46
C ALA A 771 -32.15 5.70 -24.80
N ALA A 772 -31.40 6.45 -23.99
CA ALA A 772 -29.94 6.52 -24.10
C ALA A 772 -29.26 5.17 -23.84
N LEU A 773 -29.75 4.41 -22.83
CA LEU A 773 -29.27 3.06 -22.54
C LEU A 773 -29.50 2.11 -23.72
N MET A 774 -30.72 2.07 -24.28
CA MET A 774 -31.04 1.20 -25.42
C MET A 774 -30.16 1.49 -26.63
N THR A 775 -29.89 2.77 -26.90
CA THR A 775 -28.98 3.17 -27.98
C THR A 775 -27.56 2.65 -27.73
N ALA A 776 -27.04 2.82 -26.52
CA ALA A 776 -25.72 2.33 -26.13
C ALA A 776 -25.63 0.79 -26.14
N CYS A 777 -26.70 0.10 -25.74
CA CYS A 777 -26.79 -1.36 -25.80
C CYS A 777 -26.79 -1.85 -27.25
N LYS A 778 -27.48 -1.15 -28.16
CA LYS A 778 -27.48 -1.49 -29.59
C LYS A 778 -26.08 -1.35 -30.19
N GLU A 779 -25.37 -0.28 -29.87
CA GLU A 779 -23.96 -0.08 -30.27
C GLU A 779 -23.02 -1.12 -29.63
N GLY A 780 -23.27 -1.52 -28.39
CA GLY A 780 -22.54 -2.59 -27.70
C GLY A 780 -22.74 -3.96 -28.35
N ALA A 781 -23.99 -4.35 -28.58
CA ALA A 781 -24.34 -5.63 -29.22
C ALA A 781 -23.75 -5.72 -30.65
N GLN A 782 -23.81 -4.62 -31.41
CA GLN A 782 -23.19 -4.57 -32.74
C GLN A 782 -21.68 -4.74 -32.71
N ARG A 783 -20.98 -4.20 -31.69
CA ARG A 783 -19.54 -4.43 -31.50
C ARG A 783 -19.21 -5.89 -31.19
N ASP A 784 -20.09 -6.59 -30.48
CA ASP A 784 -19.98 -8.03 -30.19
C ASP A 784 -20.46 -8.92 -31.37
N GLY A 785 -20.91 -8.32 -32.47
CA GLY A 785 -21.37 -9.04 -33.67
C GLY A 785 -22.79 -9.61 -33.56
N VAL A 786 -23.58 -9.18 -32.57
CA VAL A 786 -24.97 -9.59 -32.37
C VAL A 786 -25.90 -8.46 -32.81
N MET A 787 -26.79 -8.73 -33.77
CA MET A 787 -27.81 -7.77 -34.19
C MET A 787 -29.10 -8.00 -33.41
N LEU A 788 -29.41 -7.07 -32.51
CA LEU A 788 -30.63 -7.05 -31.70
C LEU A 788 -31.42 -5.79 -32.03
N ASP A 789 -32.72 -5.94 -32.29
CA ASP A 789 -33.60 -4.84 -32.69
C ASP A 789 -34.74 -4.60 -31.71
N SER A 790 -35.15 -5.60 -30.93
CA SER A 790 -36.17 -5.43 -29.89
C SER A 790 -35.58 -4.81 -28.62
N PRO A 791 -36.26 -3.81 -27.99
CA PRO A 791 -35.86 -3.28 -26.69
C PRO A 791 -35.72 -4.37 -25.62
N ASP A 792 -36.59 -5.38 -25.62
CA ASP A 792 -36.54 -6.50 -24.67
C ASP A 792 -35.28 -7.35 -24.84
N GLU A 793 -34.88 -7.61 -26.09
CA GLU A 793 -33.68 -8.38 -26.40
C GLU A 793 -32.41 -7.60 -26.04
N LEU A 794 -32.40 -6.29 -26.32
CA LEU A 794 -31.31 -5.39 -25.94
C LEU A 794 -31.15 -5.31 -24.43
N TYR A 795 -32.25 -5.27 -23.69
CA TYR A 795 -32.22 -5.22 -22.23
C TYR A 795 -31.76 -6.55 -21.62
N ARG A 796 -32.20 -7.71 -22.14
CA ARG A 796 -31.67 -9.03 -21.73
C ARG A 796 -30.18 -9.16 -22.03
N TRP A 797 -29.71 -8.66 -23.18
CA TRP A 797 -28.28 -8.64 -23.49
C TRP A 797 -27.51 -7.76 -22.50
N PHE A 798 -28.05 -6.59 -22.16
CA PHE A 798 -27.46 -5.70 -21.16
C PHE A 798 -27.32 -6.36 -19.80
N THR A 799 -28.36 -7.00 -19.28
CA THR A 799 -28.32 -7.68 -17.97
C THR A 799 -27.33 -8.86 -17.97
N GLN A 800 -27.24 -9.60 -19.08
CA GLN A 800 -26.22 -10.65 -19.26
C GLN A 800 -24.78 -10.10 -19.22
N GLN A 801 -24.54 -8.93 -19.83
CA GLN A 801 -23.23 -8.28 -19.80
C GLN A 801 -22.89 -7.76 -18.40
N VAL A 802 -23.86 -7.17 -17.69
CA VAL A 802 -23.67 -6.77 -16.28
C VAL A 802 -23.34 -7.98 -15.43
N ALA A 803 -24.11 -9.07 -15.54
CA ALA A 803 -23.89 -10.31 -14.78
C ALA A 803 -22.49 -10.91 -14.99
N LYS A 804 -21.93 -10.76 -16.19
CA LYS A 804 -20.60 -11.28 -16.55
C LYS A 804 -19.46 -10.39 -16.08
N ASN A 805 -19.64 -9.07 -16.11
CA ASN A 805 -18.54 -8.11 -15.96
C ASN A 805 -18.52 -7.39 -14.60
N LEU A 806 -19.64 -7.38 -13.87
CA LEU A 806 -19.76 -6.73 -12.57
C LEU A 806 -19.55 -7.73 -11.42
N HIS A 807 -18.54 -7.48 -10.61
CA HIS A 807 -18.30 -8.18 -9.36
C HIS A 807 -18.45 -7.20 -8.20
N VAL A 808 -19.21 -7.59 -7.19
CA VAL A 808 -19.49 -6.74 -6.02
C VAL A 808 -18.82 -7.37 -4.82
N VAL A 809 -18.05 -6.57 -4.07
CA VAL A 809 -17.37 -7.00 -2.85
C VAL A 809 -17.88 -6.17 -1.67
N PHE A 810 -18.56 -6.84 -0.74
CA PHE A 810 -18.95 -6.26 0.53
C PHE A 810 -17.85 -6.52 1.56
N THR A 811 -17.41 -5.48 2.26
CA THR A 811 -16.51 -5.63 3.41
C THR A 811 -17.25 -5.27 4.68
N MET A 812 -17.27 -6.19 5.65
CA MET A 812 -17.93 -5.99 6.93
C MET A 812 -17.00 -6.39 8.08
N ASN A 813 -17.20 -5.77 9.24
CA ASN A 813 -16.56 -6.21 10.46
C ASN A 813 -17.48 -7.21 11.18
N PRO A 814 -16.95 -8.27 11.82
CA PRO A 814 -17.75 -9.18 12.61
C PRO A 814 -18.34 -8.42 13.82
N PRO A 815 -19.66 -8.33 13.96
CA PRO A 815 -20.30 -7.65 15.09
C PRO A 815 -20.19 -8.45 16.39
N GLU A 816 -19.91 -7.78 17.52
CA GLU A 816 -19.75 -8.42 18.84
C GLU A 816 -21.04 -9.11 19.36
N ASN A 817 -22.22 -8.65 18.93
CA ASN A 817 -23.53 -9.24 19.25
C ASN A 817 -24.04 -10.23 18.18
N GLY A 818 -23.17 -10.65 17.25
CA GLY A 818 -23.53 -11.53 16.13
C GLY A 818 -24.13 -10.78 14.95
N LEU A 819 -24.07 -11.39 13.76
CA LEU A 819 -24.53 -10.81 12.49
C LEU A 819 -26.05 -10.62 12.42
N ALA A 820 -26.80 -11.09 13.42
CA ALA A 820 -28.25 -11.24 13.38
C ALA A 820 -29.01 -9.93 13.08
N SER A 821 -28.63 -8.79 13.66
CA SER A 821 -29.36 -7.52 13.44
C SER A 821 -29.22 -6.97 12.02
N ARG A 822 -28.03 -7.15 11.40
CA ARG A 822 -27.74 -6.69 10.04
C ARG A 822 -28.10 -7.73 8.98
N ALA A 823 -27.97 -9.02 9.33
CA ALA A 823 -28.44 -10.13 8.51
C ALA A 823 -29.96 -10.14 8.37
N ALA A 824 -30.69 -9.74 9.43
CA ALA A 824 -32.13 -9.54 9.36
C ALA A 824 -32.54 -8.42 8.39
N THR A 825 -31.68 -7.42 8.15
CA THR A 825 -31.98 -6.35 7.18
C THR A 825 -31.83 -6.81 5.73
N SER A 826 -30.92 -7.76 5.45
CA SER A 826 -30.81 -8.35 4.11
C SER A 826 -30.24 -9.79 4.12
N PRO A 827 -31.12 -10.81 4.23
CA PRO A 827 -30.73 -12.20 4.08
C PRO A 827 -30.20 -12.55 2.67
N ALA A 828 -30.63 -11.79 1.66
CA ALA A 828 -30.23 -11.97 0.27
C ALA A 828 -28.72 -11.84 0.05
N LEU A 829 -28.04 -10.98 0.83
CA LEU A 829 -26.57 -10.83 0.78
C LEU A 829 -25.85 -12.14 1.09
N PHE A 830 -26.30 -12.89 2.09
CA PHE A 830 -25.68 -14.14 2.52
C PHE A 830 -25.94 -15.29 1.54
N ASN A 831 -27.09 -15.28 0.88
CA ASN A 831 -27.45 -16.31 -0.09
C ASN A 831 -26.77 -16.11 -1.45
N ARG A 832 -26.63 -14.85 -1.90
CA ARG A 832 -26.15 -14.52 -3.25
C ARG A 832 -24.63 -14.31 -3.32
N CYS A 833 -24.02 -13.76 -2.28
CA CYS A 833 -22.57 -13.59 -2.22
C CYS A 833 -21.88 -14.85 -1.69
N VAL A 834 -20.66 -15.12 -2.16
CA VAL A 834 -19.75 -16.08 -1.54
C VAL A 834 -19.15 -15.43 -0.30
N LEU A 835 -19.38 -16.05 0.86
CA LEU A 835 -18.84 -15.57 2.12
C LEU A 835 -17.42 -16.12 2.33
N ASP A 836 -16.46 -15.22 2.54
CA ASP A 836 -15.10 -15.55 2.97
C ASP A 836 -14.83 -14.93 4.34
N TRP A 837 -14.72 -15.78 5.34
CA TRP A 837 -14.45 -15.39 6.72
C TRP A 837 -12.94 -15.16 6.91
N PHE A 838 -12.54 -13.90 6.84
CA PHE A 838 -11.19 -13.43 7.18
C PHE A 838 -10.90 -13.60 8.67
N GLY A 839 -11.91 -13.41 9.53
CA GLY A 839 -11.72 -13.46 10.97
C GLY A 839 -10.67 -12.45 11.45
N ASP A 840 -9.90 -12.85 12.45
CA ASP A 840 -8.72 -12.15 12.95
C ASP A 840 -7.44 -12.84 12.43
N TRP A 841 -6.31 -12.18 12.52
CA TRP A 841 -5.02 -12.78 12.15
C TRP A 841 -4.69 -13.98 13.04
N SER A 842 -4.22 -15.06 12.42
CA SER A 842 -3.70 -16.23 13.12
C SER A 842 -2.43 -15.90 13.90
N ASP A 843 -2.07 -16.74 14.87
CA ASP A 843 -0.79 -16.61 15.60
C ASP A 843 0.40 -16.66 14.63
N GLN A 844 0.29 -17.47 13.58
CA GLN A 844 1.24 -17.48 12.46
C GLN A 844 1.31 -16.13 11.72
N ALA A 845 0.17 -15.54 11.37
CA ALA A 845 0.12 -14.27 10.66
C ALA A 845 0.79 -13.15 11.47
N PHE A 846 0.46 -13.03 12.76
CA PHE A 846 1.12 -12.07 13.66
C PHE A 846 2.63 -12.30 13.71
N TYR A 847 3.08 -13.54 13.88
CA TYR A 847 4.51 -13.87 13.92
C TYR A 847 5.23 -13.51 12.62
N GLN A 848 4.67 -13.88 11.46
CA GLN A 848 5.30 -13.64 10.17
C GLN A 848 5.35 -12.14 9.81
N VAL A 849 4.28 -11.39 10.12
CA VAL A 849 4.27 -9.93 9.99
C VAL A 849 5.32 -9.30 10.89
N GLY A 850 5.41 -9.73 12.16
CA GLY A 850 6.45 -9.27 13.07
C GLY A 850 7.87 -9.55 12.54
N MET A 851 8.10 -10.72 11.94
CA MET A 851 9.39 -11.08 11.33
C MET A 851 9.74 -10.18 10.13
N GLU A 852 8.82 -9.96 9.20
CA GLU A 852 9.12 -9.18 7.98
C GLU A 852 9.38 -7.70 8.32
N PHE A 853 8.57 -7.09 9.19
CA PHE A 853 8.72 -5.68 9.57
C PHE A 853 9.95 -5.42 10.47
N THR A 854 10.47 -6.44 11.15
CA THR A 854 11.71 -6.34 11.96
C THR A 854 12.94 -6.91 11.26
N SER A 855 12.82 -7.35 10.01
CA SER A 855 13.93 -7.94 9.24
C SER A 855 15.10 -6.97 9.03
N THR A 856 14.82 -5.68 8.90
CA THR A 856 15.82 -4.62 8.76
C THR A 856 16.52 -4.25 10.06
N LEU A 857 15.99 -4.69 11.21
CA LEU A 857 16.61 -4.46 12.52
C LEU A 857 17.68 -5.51 12.81
N ASP A 858 18.77 -5.07 13.43
CA ASP A 858 19.81 -5.94 13.95
C ASP A 858 19.39 -6.48 15.32
N LEU A 859 18.69 -7.62 15.30
CA LEU A 859 18.16 -8.29 16.49
C LEU A 859 18.91 -9.61 16.79
N ASP A 860 19.96 -9.94 16.04
CA ASP A 860 20.62 -11.24 16.15
C ASP A 860 21.79 -11.17 17.14
N THR A 861 21.63 -11.83 18.30
CA THR A 861 22.65 -11.85 19.36
C THR A 861 23.22 -13.25 19.54
N SER A 862 24.49 -13.46 19.22
CA SER A 862 25.18 -14.76 19.34
C SER A 862 25.36 -15.24 20.78
N GLN A 863 25.30 -14.33 21.76
CA GLN A 863 25.45 -14.60 23.19
C GLN A 863 24.12 -14.91 23.89
N TYR A 864 22.99 -14.86 23.18
CA TYR A 864 21.68 -15.07 23.80
C TYR A 864 21.44 -16.55 24.11
N ALA A 865 21.11 -16.83 25.37
CA ALA A 865 20.67 -18.13 25.83
C ALA A 865 19.21 -18.04 26.35
N PRO A 866 18.26 -18.77 25.77
CA PRO A 866 16.86 -18.71 26.20
C PRO A 866 16.68 -19.31 27.61
N PRO A 867 15.76 -18.76 28.44
CA PRO A 867 15.40 -19.34 29.73
C PRO A 867 14.86 -20.77 29.58
N ALA A 868 15.08 -21.62 30.60
CA ALA A 868 14.61 -23.01 30.61
C ALA A 868 13.09 -23.14 30.38
N ASN A 869 12.30 -22.19 30.90
CA ASN A 869 10.85 -22.10 30.68
C ASN A 869 10.54 -20.87 29.81
N PHE A 870 10.69 -21.00 28.50
CA PHE A 870 10.32 -19.93 27.55
C PHE A 870 8.84 -20.03 27.15
N PRO A 871 8.03 -18.97 27.34
CA PRO A 871 6.62 -18.99 26.97
C PRO A 871 6.45 -18.95 25.45
N VAL A 872 5.97 -20.03 24.85
CA VAL A 872 5.71 -20.16 23.41
C VAL A 872 4.29 -19.72 23.10
N VAL A 873 4.13 -18.64 22.32
CA VAL A 873 2.82 -18.15 21.87
C VAL A 873 2.54 -18.61 20.44
N TYR A 874 3.55 -18.59 19.56
CA TYR A 874 3.44 -19.17 18.22
C TYR A 874 3.67 -20.69 18.26
N ARG A 875 2.65 -21.47 17.88
CA ARG A 875 2.63 -22.94 18.05
C ARG A 875 3.76 -23.69 17.33
N GLN A 876 4.31 -23.14 16.25
CA GLN A 876 5.33 -23.77 15.42
C GLN A 876 6.74 -23.17 15.60
N LEU A 877 7.01 -22.51 16.73
CA LEU A 877 8.32 -21.94 17.04
C LEU A 877 9.38 -23.04 17.19
N SER A 878 10.51 -22.91 16.47
CA SER A 878 11.67 -23.80 16.63
C SER A 878 12.40 -23.56 17.95
N LEU A 879 12.69 -24.61 18.71
CA LEU A 879 13.41 -24.55 19.99
C LEU A 879 14.82 -25.16 19.87
N PRO A 880 15.87 -24.55 20.47
CA PRO A 880 15.87 -23.31 21.27
C PRO A 880 15.74 -22.05 20.38
N PRO A 881 14.99 -21.02 20.83
CA PRO A 881 14.77 -19.84 20.01
C PRO A 881 16.02 -18.95 19.96
N VAL A 882 16.31 -18.42 18.78
CA VAL A 882 17.31 -17.35 18.57
C VAL A 882 16.75 -16.03 19.11
N HIS A 883 17.62 -15.09 19.51
CA HIS A 883 17.21 -13.79 20.08
C HIS A 883 16.12 -13.07 19.28
N ARG A 884 16.29 -12.99 17.95
CA ARG A 884 15.29 -12.43 17.02
C ARG A 884 13.93 -13.13 17.09
N THR A 885 13.92 -14.46 17.14
CA THR A 885 12.67 -15.23 17.24
C THR A 885 12.00 -15.09 18.61
N ALA A 886 12.78 -14.85 19.68
CA ALA A 886 12.29 -14.63 21.03
C ALA A 886 11.63 -13.24 21.19
N ILE A 887 12.35 -12.17 20.85
CA ILE A 887 11.90 -11.08 19.97
C ILE A 887 10.42 -11.04 19.58
N ILE A 888 10.22 -11.58 18.39
CA ILE A 888 8.95 -11.59 17.66
C ILE A 888 7.88 -12.34 18.46
N ASN A 889 8.21 -13.48 19.09
CA ASN A 889 7.26 -14.19 19.94
C ASN A 889 6.76 -13.32 21.11
N ALA A 890 7.61 -12.47 21.70
CA ALA A 890 7.20 -11.52 22.73
C ALA A 890 6.29 -10.41 22.17
N LEU A 891 6.56 -9.90 20.96
CA LEU A 891 5.66 -8.92 20.31
C LEU A 891 4.25 -9.49 20.12
N VAL A 892 4.15 -10.74 19.65
CA VAL A 892 2.86 -11.44 19.51
C VAL A 892 2.21 -11.62 20.89
N ALA A 893 2.96 -12.04 21.91
CA ALA A 893 2.45 -12.21 23.28
C ALA A 893 1.85 -10.91 23.86
N VAL A 894 2.52 -9.77 23.66
CA VAL A 894 2.04 -8.45 24.11
C VAL A 894 0.70 -8.12 23.44
N HIS A 895 0.59 -8.30 22.13
CA HIS A 895 -0.66 -8.05 21.43
C HIS A 895 -1.79 -8.99 21.88
N MET A 896 -1.50 -10.28 22.02
CA MET A 896 -2.47 -11.28 22.48
C MET A 896 -3.01 -10.97 23.89
N SER A 897 -2.17 -10.40 24.77
CA SER A 897 -2.59 -9.97 26.12
C SER A 897 -3.65 -8.86 26.10
N MET A 898 -3.73 -8.06 25.02
CA MET A 898 -4.76 -7.03 24.87
C MET A 898 -6.15 -7.63 24.72
N TYR A 899 -6.30 -8.75 24.01
CA TYR A 899 -7.60 -9.42 23.86
C TYR A 899 -8.14 -9.90 25.21
N GLU A 900 -7.28 -10.52 26.03
CA GLU A 900 -7.69 -10.97 27.36
C GLU A 900 -8.04 -9.78 28.27
N THR A 901 -7.25 -8.70 28.20
CA THR A 901 -7.48 -7.48 28.98
C THR A 901 -8.78 -6.78 28.56
N ASN A 902 -9.06 -6.68 27.26
CA ASN A 902 -10.30 -6.10 26.73
C ASN A 902 -11.52 -6.93 27.14
N ARG A 903 -11.44 -8.28 27.12
CA ARG A 903 -12.51 -9.15 27.65
C ARG A 903 -12.74 -8.92 29.14
N ARG A 904 -11.68 -8.75 29.94
CA ARG A 904 -11.80 -8.44 31.38
C ARG A 904 -12.41 -7.04 31.60
N LEU A 905 -12.03 -6.05 30.79
CA LEU A 905 -12.55 -4.68 30.84
C LEU A 905 -14.04 -4.63 30.51
N ALA A 906 -14.46 -5.27 29.43
CA ALA A 906 -15.85 -5.37 29.02
C ALA A 906 -16.72 -5.97 30.13
N ARG A 907 -16.27 -7.08 30.74
CA ARG A 907 -16.98 -7.73 31.87
C ARG A 907 -17.05 -6.89 33.13
N ARG A 908 -16.03 -6.08 33.44
CA ARG A 908 -15.95 -5.33 34.71
C ARG A 908 -16.53 -3.93 34.65
N GLN A 909 -16.35 -3.22 33.53
CA GLN A 909 -16.67 -1.79 33.40
C GLN A 909 -17.73 -1.49 32.33
N ALA A 910 -18.22 -2.50 31.60
CA ALA A 910 -19.11 -2.33 30.44
C ALA A 910 -18.58 -1.32 29.40
N ARG A 911 -17.25 -1.15 29.36
CA ARG A 911 -16.54 -0.34 28.36
C ARG A 911 -15.89 -1.29 27.37
N PHE A 912 -16.11 -1.00 26.09
CA PHE A 912 -15.60 -1.79 24.99
C PHE A 912 -14.37 -1.12 24.39
N ASN A 913 -13.35 -1.92 24.11
CA ASN A 913 -12.16 -1.50 23.38
C ASN A 913 -11.76 -2.61 22.41
N TYR A 914 -11.25 -2.22 21.24
CA TYR A 914 -10.94 -3.15 20.16
C TYR A 914 -9.43 -3.33 20.03
N ALA A 915 -9.00 -4.58 19.89
CA ALA A 915 -7.64 -4.93 19.45
C ALA A 915 -7.76 -5.40 17.99
N THR A 916 -6.95 -4.83 17.09
CA THR A 916 -7.02 -5.14 15.66
C THR A 916 -5.60 -5.25 15.09
N PRO A 917 -5.41 -5.93 13.95
CA PRO A 917 -4.15 -5.97 13.24
C PRO A 917 -3.53 -4.59 12.97
N ARG A 918 -4.37 -3.55 12.81
CA ARG A 918 -3.88 -2.17 12.67
C ARG A 918 -3.09 -1.71 13.90
N HIS A 919 -3.59 -2.03 15.10
CA HIS A 919 -2.87 -1.72 16.34
C HIS A 919 -1.56 -2.52 16.45
N TYR A 920 -1.50 -3.73 15.91
CA TYR A 920 -0.26 -4.51 15.87
C TYR A 920 0.78 -3.91 14.92
N LEU A 921 0.35 -3.48 13.73
CA LEU A 921 1.21 -2.77 12.77
C LEU A 921 1.72 -1.44 13.35
N ASP A 922 0.85 -0.65 13.99
CA ASP A 922 1.24 0.58 14.68
C ASP A 922 2.22 0.28 15.83
N PHE A 923 2.00 -0.80 16.57
CA PHE A 923 2.91 -1.25 17.63
C PHE A 923 4.31 -1.59 17.09
N ILE A 924 4.39 -2.39 16.03
CA ILE A 924 5.68 -2.75 15.41
C ILE A 924 6.36 -1.51 14.81
N SER A 925 5.62 -0.67 14.10
CA SER A 925 6.15 0.56 13.50
C SER A 925 6.76 1.49 14.57
N ASN A 926 6.05 1.68 15.68
CA ASN A 926 6.57 2.44 16.82
C ASN A 926 7.78 1.77 17.46
N TYR A 927 7.80 0.45 17.59
CA TYR A 927 8.95 -0.30 18.10
C TYR A 927 10.20 -0.11 17.22
N VAL A 928 10.06 -0.28 15.89
CA VAL A 928 11.13 -0.09 14.91
C VAL A 928 11.67 1.34 14.96
N LYS A 929 10.77 2.33 14.99
CA LYS A 929 11.15 3.74 15.10
C LYS A 929 11.94 4.02 16.38
N LEU A 930 11.43 3.58 17.53
CA LEU A 930 12.07 3.82 18.82
C LEU A 930 13.41 3.08 18.95
N PHE A 931 13.51 1.87 18.40
CA PHE A 931 14.74 1.10 18.38
C PHE A 931 15.83 1.84 17.59
N ASN A 932 15.52 2.31 16.38
CA ASN A 932 16.48 3.06 15.57
C ASN A 932 16.85 4.39 16.23
N GLU A 933 15.88 5.15 16.74
CA GLU A 933 16.14 6.41 17.46
C GLU A 933 17.10 6.18 18.64
N LYS A 934 16.82 5.19 19.50
CA LYS A 934 17.65 4.91 20.67
C LYS A 934 19.01 4.32 20.31
N ARG A 935 19.07 3.49 19.26
CA ARG A 935 20.34 2.96 18.76
C ARG A 935 21.21 4.09 18.22
N ASP A 936 20.66 4.96 17.38
CA ASP A 936 21.40 6.07 16.80
C ASP A 936 21.86 7.07 17.89
N ASP A 937 21.01 7.37 18.88
CA ASP A 937 21.36 8.15 20.08
C ASP A 937 22.56 7.52 20.83
N LEU A 938 22.51 6.20 21.06
CA LEU A 938 23.56 5.46 21.78
C LEU A 938 24.85 5.32 20.95
N GLU A 939 24.75 5.10 19.64
CA GLU A 939 25.89 5.05 18.73
C GLU A 939 26.59 6.40 18.64
N GLU A 940 25.83 7.51 18.65
CA GLU A 940 26.41 8.86 18.69
C GLU A 940 27.12 9.10 20.03
N GLN A 941 26.51 8.71 21.16
CA GLN A 941 27.17 8.78 22.48
C GLN A 941 28.42 7.92 22.55
N GLN A 942 28.36 6.69 22.05
CA GLN A 942 29.49 5.76 22.00
C GLN A 942 30.60 6.32 21.09
N ARG A 943 30.25 6.88 19.93
CA ARG A 943 31.20 7.53 19.02
C ARG A 943 31.85 8.73 19.67
N HIS A 944 31.09 9.58 20.37
CA HIS A 944 31.62 10.71 21.11
C HIS A 944 32.60 10.25 22.20
N LEU A 945 32.25 9.21 22.97
CA LEU A 945 33.12 8.61 23.98
C LEU A 945 34.38 8.00 23.36
N ASN A 946 34.26 7.23 22.28
CA ASN A 946 35.39 6.62 21.59
C ASN A 946 36.35 7.67 21.02
N ILE A 947 35.83 8.72 20.37
CA ILE A 947 36.64 9.85 19.90
C ILE A 947 37.32 10.56 21.08
N GLY A 948 36.61 10.72 22.21
CA GLY A 948 37.17 11.26 23.44
C GLY A 948 38.32 10.40 23.98
N LEU A 949 38.13 9.09 24.07
CA LEU A 949 39.13 8.13 24.53
C LEU A 949 40.34 8.05 23.60
N ASP A 950 40.13 8.10 22.28
CA ASP A 950 41.20 8.12 21.29
C ASP A 950 42.03 9.40 21.39
N LYS A 951 41.39 10.57 21.52
CA LYS A 951 42.10 11.84 21.76
C LYS A 951 42.88 11.83 23.07
N LEU A 952 42.32 11.26 24.14
CA LEU A 952 43.03 11.08 25.41
C LEU A 952 44.24 10.17 25.23
N ARG A 953 44.09 9.06 24.51
CA ARG A 953 45.18 8.14 24.20
C ARG A 953 46.28 8.82 23.38
N ASP A 954 45.92 9.57 22.33
CA ASP A 954 46.86 10.32 21.51
C ASP A 954 47.59 11.39 22.34
N THR A 955 46.88 12.08 23.23
CA THR A 955 47.48 13.07 24.14
C THR A 955 48.48 12.42 25.09
N VAL A 956 48.18 11.22 25.62
CA VAL A 956 49.12 10.45 26.46
C VAL A 956 50.38 10.11 25.66
N ILE A 957 50.23 9.61 24.43
CA ILE A 957 51.37 9.28 23.54
C ILE A 957 52.22 10.52 23.26
N GLN A 958 51.60 11.66 22.91
CA GLN A 958 52.33 12.90 22.66
C GLN A 958 53.08 13.42 23.88
N VAL A 959 52.53 13.26 25.10
CA VAL A 959 53.21 13.63 26.34
C VAL A 959 54.40 12.72 26.61
N GLU A 960 54.30 11.41 26.32
CA GLU A 960 55.43 10.48 26.40
C GLU A 960 56.55 10.85 25.42
N GLU A 961 56.22 11.16 24.16
CA GLU A 961 57.19 11.63 23.15
C GLU A 961 57.86 12.94 23.55
N MET A 962 57.09 13.92 24.05
CA MET A 962 57.64 15.19 24.54
C MET A 962 58.57 14.99 25.74
N ARG A 963 58.28 14.05 26.65
CA ARG A 963 59.17 13.69 27.76
C ARG A 963 60.49 13.10 27.27
N GLN A 964 60.45 12.21 26.28
CA GLN A 964 61.66 11.65 25.66
C GLN A 964 62.48 12.75 24.97
N SER A 965 61.83 13.65 24.22
CA SER A 965 62.48 14.80 23.58
C SER A 965 63.13 15.75 24.59
N LEU A 966 62.46 16.03 25.72
CA LEU A 966 63.03 16.81 26.83
C LEU A 966 64.29 16.18 27.42
N ALA A 967 64.30 14.85 27.59
CA ALA A 967 65.48 14.15 28.10
C ALA A 967 66.67 14.22 27.14
N ILE A 968 66.41 14.11 25.83
CA ILE A 968 67.44 14.27 24.78
C ILE A 968 67.95 15.72 24.74
N LYS A 969 67.07 16.72 24.80
CA LYS A 969 67.48 18.13 24.79
C LYS A 969 68.25 18.52 26.07
N ARG A 970 67.91 17.95 27.24
CA ARG A 970 68.67 18.16 28.48
C ARG A 970 70.09 17.62 28.38
N THR A 971 70.28 16.47 27.76
CA THR A 971 71.62 15.89 27.55
C THR A 971 72.43 16.70 26.54
N GLN A 972 71.82 17.12 25.43
CA GLN A 972 72.46 18.02 24.45
C GLN A 972 72.85 19.38 25.04
N LEU A 973 71.99 19.97 25.89
CA LEU A 973 72.29 21.23 26.57
C LEU A 973 73.53 21.09 27.47
N ALA A 974 73.62 20.01 28.24
CA ALA A 974 74.76 19.76 29.12
C ALA A 974 76.07 19.56 28.33
N GLU A 975 76.03 18.88 27.17
CA GLU A 975 77.18 18.74 26.29
C GLU A 975 77.62 20.09 25.70
N LYS A 976 76.66 20.89 25.22
CA LYS A 976 76.93 22.20 24.63
C LYS A 976 77.38 23.26 25.64
N GLU A 977 76.83 23.25 26.85
CA GLU A 977 77.31 24.09 27.96
C GLU A 977 78.77 23.76 28.30
N LYS A 978 79.11 22.46 28.35
CA LYS A 978 80.50 22.02 28.58
C LYS A 978 81.45 22.40 27.45
N GLU A 979 81.03 22.31 26.19
CA GLU A 979 81.80 22.79 25.03
C GLU A 979 82.05 24.30 25.09
N ALA A 980 81.01 25.08 25.44
CA ALA A 980 81.11 26.54 25.57
C ALA A 980 82.05 26.96 26.72
N GLU A 981 81.95 26.30 27.88
CA GLU A 981 82.85 26.53 29.03
C GLU A 981 84.31 26.23 28.68
N SER A 982 84.57 25.13 27.96
CA SER A 982 85.93 24.77 27.52
C SER A 982 86.53 25.80 26.57
N LYS A 983 85.75 26.32 25.62
CA LYS A 983 86.23 27.35 24.67
C LYS A 983 86.43 28.71 25.34
N LEU A 984 85.60 29.07 26.33
CA LEU A 984 85.78 30.28 27.14
C LEU A 984 87.09 30.23 27.94
N ALA A 985 87.38 29.07 28.54
CA ALA A 985 88.63 28.86 29.27
C ALA A 985 89.87 29.05 28.38
N GLN A 986 89.84 28.53 27.14
CA GLN A 986 90.93 28.73 26.17
C GLN A 986 91.07 30.21 25.76
N MET A 987 89.96 30.89 25.47
CA MET A 987 89.98 32.32 25.10
C MET A 987 90.56 33.22 26.22
N LEU A 988 90.22 32.94 27.49
CA LEU A 988 90.74 33.69 28.64
C LEU A 988 92.22 33.43 28.89
N ALA A 989 92.70 32.22 28.62
CA ALA A 989 94.12 31.88 28.71
C ALA A 989 94.95 32.65 27.66
N ASP A 990 94.51 32.63 26.40
CA ASP A 990 95.20 33.30 25.28
C ASP A 990 95.16 34.83 25.44
N GLN A 991 94.07 35.40 25.96
CA GLN A 991 93.96 36.83 26.24
C GLN A 991 94.96 37.29 27.31
N LYS A 992 95.12 36.51 28.37
CA LYS A 992 96.05 36.83 29.47
C LYS A 992 97.52 36.74 29.01
N GLU A 993 97.83 35.84 28.09
CA GLU A 993 99.17 35.72 27.48
C GLU A 993 99.49 36.89 26.53
N ALA A 994 98.53 37.30 25.70
CA ALA A 994 98.70 38.44 24.78
C ALA A 994 98.95 39.76 25.52
N GLU A 995 98.27 39.98 26.65
CA GLU A 995 98.38 41.21 27.43
C GLU A 995 99.74 41.35 28.15
N SER A 996 100.31 40.21 28.60
CA SER A 996 101.68 40.17 29.16
C SER A 996 102.75 40.53 28.12
N LYS A 997 102.64 40.00 26.88
CA LYS A 997 103.60 40.29 25.80
C LYS A 997 103.52 41.74 25.31
N ARG A 998 102.34 42.37 25.37
CA ARG A 998 102.12 43.78 24.98
C ARG A 998 102.88 44.77 25.86
N GLN A 999 102.90 44.55 27.18
CA GLN A 999 103.64 45.41 28.12
C GLN A 999 105.17 45.34 27.91
N ALA A 1000 105.70 44.17 27.56
CA ALA A 1000 107.13 44.00 27.26
C ALA A 1000 107.57 44.75 25.97
N SER A 1001 106.71 44.82 24.95
CA SER A 1001 107.01 45.52 23.68
C SER A 1001 107.15 47.04 23.83
N ILE A 1002 106.39 47.67 24.73
CA ILE A 1002 106.41 49.14 24.94
C ILE A 1002 107.74 49.59 25.55
N GLN A 1003 108.34 48.78 26.43
CA GLN A 1003 109.63 49.09 27.05
C GLN A 1003 110.80 48.98 26.06
N ILE A 1004 110.72 48.06 25.08
CA ILE A 1004 111.76 47.86 24.07
C ILE A 1004 111.75 48.96 23.00
N GLN A 1005 110.57 49.47 22.61
CA GLN A 1005 110.47 50.55 21.61
C GLN A 1005 111.02 51.89 22.12
N ALA A 1006 110.82 52.22 23.40
CA ALA A 1006 111.35 53.46 23.99
C ALA A 1006 112.90 53.52 24.02
N ALA A 1007 113.56 52.36 24.12
CA ALA A 1007 115.02 52.27 24.10
C ALA A 1007 115.62 52.45 22.68
N LEU A 1008 114.90 52.00 21.64
CA LEU A 1008 115.35 52.05 20.24
C LEU A 1008 115.39 53.49 19.68
N GLU A 1009 114.47 54.33 20.13
CA GLU A 1009 114.34 55.71 19.66
C GLU A 1009 115.49 56.63 20.10
N GLN A 1010 116.14 56.30 21.22
CA GLN A 1010 117.29 57.02 21.72
C GLN A 1010 118.59 56.62 21.00
N GLN A 1011 118.76 55.35 20.64
CA GLN A 1011 119.91 54.87 19.85
C GLN A 1011 119.95 55.42 18.40
N ASN A 1012 118.78 55.61 17.76
CA ASN A 1012 118.73 56.12 16.38
C ASN A 1012 119.12 57.60 16.23
N LYS A 1013 119.01 58.41 17.29
CA LYS A 1013 119.42 59.82 17.25
C LYS A 1013 120.94 59.99 17.19
N ASP A 1014 121.70 59.16 17.92
CA ASP A 1014 123.16 59.22 17.96
C ASP A 1014 123.82 58.77 16.63
N ILE A 1015 123.18 57.87 15.88
CA ILE A 1015 123.67 57.39 14.57
C ILE A 1015 123.60 58.49 13.49
N ALA A 1016 122.53 59.31 13.52
CA ALA A 1016 122.31 60.35 12.51
C ALA A 1016 123.33 61.49 12.57
N GLU A 1017 123.78 61.85 13.77
CA GLU A 1017 124.70 62.99 13.98
C GLU A 1017 126.12 62.69 13.46
N ARG A 1018 126.62 61.45 13.65
CA ARG A 1018 127.98 61.04 13.24
C ARG A 1018 128.13 60.80 11.75
N ARG A 1019 127.06 60.40 11.05
CA ARG A 1019 127.06 60.14 9.59
C ARG A 1019 127.27 61.41 8.75
N SER A 1020 126.80 62.55 9.25
CA SER A 1020 126.92 63.87 8.60
C SER A 1020 128.39 64.30 8.42
N VAL A 1021 129.23 64.07 9.43
CA VAL A 1021 130.63 64.52 9.44
C VAL A 1021 131.51 63.76 8.43
N VAL A 1022 131.25 62.47 8.22
CA VAL A 1022 132.08 61.61 7.35
C VAL A 1022 131.86 61.87 5.84
N MET A 1023 130.69 62.38 5.44
CA MET A 1023 130.39 62.65 4.02
C MET A 1023 130.86 64.02 3.52
N ALA A 1024 131.12 64.98 4.41
CA ALA A 1024 131.58 66.32 4.02
C ALA A 1024 133.04 66.32 3.52
N ASP A 1025 133.92 65.52 4.14
CA ASP A 1025 135.37 65.53 3.83
C ASP A 1025 135.76 64.74 2.56
N LEU A 1026 134.87 63.89 2.01
CA LEU A 1026 135.15 63.09 0.81
C LEU A 1026 134.85 63.82 -0.51
N ALA A 1027 133.95 64.81 -0.49
CA ALA A 1027 133.46 65.50 -1.67
C ALA A 1027 134.46 66.50 -2.31
N ASP A 1028 135.45 66.97 -1.53
CA ASP A 1028 136.39 68.01 -1.99
C ASP A 1028 137.55 67.47 -2.87
N ALA A 1029 137.80 66.16 -2.91
CA ALA A 1029 139.01 65.57 -3.52
C ALA A 1029 138.80 64.85 -4.87
N GLU A 1030 137.61 64.31 -5.12
CA GLU A 1030 137.26 63.57 -6.35
C GLU A 1030 137.34 64.40 -7.65
N PRO A 1031 136.90 65.67 -7.70
CA PRO A 1031 136.85 66.43 -8.95
C PRO A 1031 138.23 66.67 -9.58
N ALA A 1032 139.28 66.79 -8.76
CA ALA A 1032 140.63 67.12 -9.22
C ALA A 1032 141.30 65.96 -10.00
N VAL A 1033 140.89 64.71 -9.75
CA VAL A 1033 141.44 63.53 -10.43
C VAL A 1033 140.75 63.28 -11.78
N GLU A 1034 139.43 63.44 -11.82
CA GLU A 1034 138.65 63.31 -13.06
C GLU A 1034 139.05 64.35 -14.11
N GLU A 1035 139.27 65.61 -13.70
CA GLU A 1035 139.74 66.68 -14.59
C GLU A 1035 141.11 66.34 -15.21
N ALA A 1036 142.00 65.73 -14.42
CA ALA A 1036 143.34 65.37 -14.88
C ALA A 1036 143.36 64.14 -15.80
N GLN A 1037 142.48 63.16 -15.58
CA GLN A 1037 142.31 61.99 -16.47
C GLN A 1037 141.68 62.37 -17.81
N ALA A 1038 140.68 63.26 -17.80
CA ALA A 1038 140.03 63.76 -19.02
C ALA A 1038 141.03 64.49 -19.95
N ALA A 1039 141.95 65.26 -19.37
CA ALA A 1039 143.00 65.98 -20.11
C ALA A 1039 144.00 65.04 -20.81
N VAL A 1040 144.28 63.86 -20.24
CA VAL A 1040 145.20 62.87 -20.82
C VAL A 1040 144.54 62.06 -21.93
N SER A 1041 143.24 61.76 -21.85
CA SER A 1041 142.53 61.01 -22.90
C SER A 1041 142.46 61.75 -24.25
N ASN A 1042 142.52 63.09 -24.22
CA ASN A 1042 142.41 63.95 -25.41
C ASN A 1042 143.72 64.12 -26.22
N ILE A 1043 144.79 63.40 -25.87
CA ILE A 1043 146.07 63.46 -26.60
C ILE A 1043 145.96 62.64 -27.91
N LYS A 1044 145.96 63.33 -29.06
CA LYS A 1044 145.93 62.68 -30.39
C LYS A 1044 147.24 61.94 -30.71
N LYS A 1045 147.14 60.77 -31.37
CA LYS A 1045 148.27 59.90 -31.76
C LYS A 1045 149.38 60.63 -32.55
N GLN A 1046 149.03 61.69 -33.27
CA GLN A 1046 149.97 62.55 -34.02
C GLN A 1046 150.95 63.31 -33.11
N HIS A 1047 150.51 63.81 -31.94
CA HIS A 1047 151.35 64.61 -31.03
C HIS A 1047 152.39 63.78 -30.27
N LEU A 1048 152.18 62.46 -30.13
CA LEU A 1048 153.16 61.53 -29.57
C LEU A 1048 154.19 61.05 -30.61
N THR A 1049 153.93 61.25 -31.91
CA THR A 1049 154.87 60.87 -32.98
C THR A 1049 156.14 61.73 -32.94
N GLU A 1050 155.99 62.99 -32.52
CA GLU A 1050 157.09 63.94 -32.32
C GLU A 1050 158.09 63.42 -31.26
N VAL A 1051 157.60 63.07 -30.07
CA VAL A 1051 158.41 62.53 -28.96
C VAL A 1051 158.98 61.13 -29.29
N ARG A 1052 158.25 60.30 -30.06
CA ARG A 1052 158.71 58.97 -30.52
C ARG A 1052 159.92 59.03 -31.47
N SER A 1053 160.13 60.15 -32.16
CA SER A 1053 161.17 60.31 -33.18
C SER A 1053 162.44 61.02 -32.69
N MET A 1054 162.41 61.62 -31.50
CA MET A 1054 163.54 62.38 -30.94
C MET A 1054 164.67 61.48 -30.43
N ALA A 1055 165.86 61.61 -31.01
CA ALA A 1055 167.06 60.92 -30.52
C ALA A 1055 167.57 61.50 -29.19
N ASN A 1056 167.40 62.81 -28.95
CA ASN A 1056 167.83 63.49 -27.72
C ASN A 1056 166.81 64.60 -27.35
N PRO A 1057 165.88 64.36 -26.40
CA PRO A 1057 164.78 65.28 -26.09
C PRO A 1057 165.19 66.39 -25.08
N PRO A 1058 164.42 67.49 -24.99
CA PRO A 1058 164.57 68.50 -23.93
C PRO A 1058 164.36 67.89 -22.53
N GLU A 1059 165.08 68.40 -21.52
CA GLU A 1059 165.03 67.87 -20.15
C GLU A 1059 163.61 67.81 -19.55
N ALA A 1060 162.78 68.83 -19.82
CA ALA A 1060 161.39 68.88 -19.35
C ALA A 1060 160.52 67.74 -19.92
N VAL A 1061 160.74 67.36 -21.18
CA VAL A 1061 160.02 66.24 -21.83
C VAL A 1061 160.53 64.90 -21.31
N LYS A 1062 161.84 64.82 -21.06
CA LYS A 1062 162.47 63.62 -20.48
C LYS A 1062 161.91 63.33 -19.08
N LEU A 1063 161.89 64.33 -18.19
CA LEU A 1063 161.38 64.18 -16.82
C LEU A 1063 159.87 63.85 -16.78
N ALA A 1064 159.07 64.44 -17.67
CA ALA A 1064 157.63 64.16 -17.79
C ALA A 1064 157.35 62.72 -18.21
N MET A 1065 158.13 62.16 -19.14
CA MET A 1065 157.95 60.78 -19.55
C MET A 1065 158.53 59.78 -18.57
N GLU A 1066 159.64 60.12 -17.90
CA GLU A 1066 160.23 59.28 -16.86
C GLU A 1066 159.32 59.16 -15.62
N SER A 1067 158.68 60.25 -15.19
CA SER A 1067 157.77 60.24 -14.04
C SER A 1067 156.53 59.37 -14.30
N VAL A 1068 155.90 59.50 -15.46
CA VAL A 1068 154.74 58.69 -15.86
C VAL A 1068 155.12 57.21 -15.95
N CYS A 1069 156.24 56.90 -16.58
CA CYS A 1069 156.69 55.50 -16.70
C CYS A 1069 157.08 54.91 -15.33
N THR A 1070 157.57 55.73 -14.40
CA THR A 1070 157.88 55.30 -13.02
C THR A 1070 156.61 55.01 -12.22
N ILE A 1071 155.55 55.83 -12.34
CA ILE A 1071 154.25 55.58 -11.70
C ILE A 1071 153.58 54.31 -12.25
N LEU A 1072 153.71 54.06 -13.55
CA LEU A 1072 153.24 52.82 -14.18
C LEU A 1072 154.08 51.58 -13.79
N GLY A 1073 155.18 51.76 -13.07
CA GLY A 1073 156.02 50.67 -12.53
C GLY A 1073 157.13 50.17 -13.46
N HIS A 1074 157.46 50.90 -14.53
CA HIS A 1074 158.56 50.54 -15.42
C HIS A 1074 159.90 51.07 -14.89
N ARG A 1075 160.97 50.26 -14.99
CA ARG A 1075 162.34 50.69 -14.71
C ARG A 1075 162.96 51.30 -15.97
N ILE A 1076 163.60 52.46 -15.81
CA ILE A 1076 164.12 53.24 -16.93
C ILE A 1076 165.62 53.40 -16.75
N ASP A 1077 166.37 52.89 -17.72
CA ASP A 1077 167.84 52.87 -17.68
C ASP A 1077 168.45 53.73 -18.82
N SER A 1078 167.67 54.02 -19.87
CA SER A 1078 168.06 54.96 -20.95
C SER A 1078 166.83 55.51 -21.69
N TRP A 1079 167.01 56.63 -22.42
CA TRP A 1079 165.93 57.23 -23.23
C TRP A 1079 165.38 56.28 -24.31
N LYS A 1080 166.20 55.35 -24.83
CA LYS A 1080 165.73 54.30 -25.75
C LYS A 1080 164.66 53.41 -25.13
N THR A 1081 164.78 53.10 -23.83
CA THR A 1081 163.79 52.29 -23.10
C THR A 1081 162.45 53.03 -23.00
N VAL A 1082 162.48 54.34 -22.75
CA VAL A 1082 161.29 55.21 -22.76
C VAL A 1082 160.64 55.27 -24.14
N GLN A 1083 161.43 55.40 -25.22
CA GLN A 1083 160.91 55.37 -26.59
C GLN A 1083 160.21 54.05 -26.94
N GLY A 1084 160.72 52.92 -26.44
CA GLY A 1084 160.11 51.60 -26.63
C GLY A 1084 158.75 51.48 -25.94
N ILE A 1085 158.60 52.04 -24.74
CA ILE A 1085 157.34 52.02 -23.98
C ILE A 1085 156.30 52.93 -24.65
N ILE A 1086 156.70 54.12 -25.11
CA ILE A 1086 155.78 55.05 -25.79
C ILE A 1086 155.27 54.47 -27.13
N ARG A 1087 156.01 53.57 -27.79
CA ARG A 1087 155.58 52.96 -29.07
C ARG A 1087 154.45 51.95 -28.91
N LYS A 1088 154.21 51.40 -27.72
CA LYS A 1088 153.11 50.46 -27.50
C LYS A 1088 151.76 51.18 -27.62
N ASP A 1089 150.79 50.51 -28.23
CA ASP A 1089 149.48 51.09 -28.50
C ASP A 1089 148.61 51.24 -27.23
N ASP A 1090 148.96 50.55 -26.14
CA ASP A 1090 148.23 50.54 -24.86
C ASP A 1090 148.64 51.65 -23.88
N PHE A 1091 149.72 52.39 -24.18
CA PHE A 1091 150.34 53.33 -23.24
C PHE A 1091 149.37 54.38 -22.65
N ILE A 1092 148.48 54.96 -23.45
CA ILE A 1092 147.51 55.96 -22.96
C ILE A 1092 146.41 55.31 -22.12
N ALA A 1093 145.96 54.11 -22.49
CA ALA A 1093 144.93 53.38 -21.74
C ALA A 1093 145.42 52.99 -20.34
N SER A 1094 146.71 52.67 -20.17
CA SER A 1094 147.31 52.36 -18.87
C SER A 1094 147.32 53.55 -17.90
N ILE A 1095 147.25 54.79 -18.39
CA ILE A 1095 147.25 56.01 -17.58
C ILE A 1095 145.84 56.38 -17.15
N VAL A 1096 144.87 56.28 -18.08
CA VAL A 1096 143.46 56.60 -17.80
C VAL A 1096 142.87 55.62 -16.78
N ASN A 1097 143.16 54.32 -16.90
CA ASN A 1097 142.62 53.28 -16.03
C ASN A 1097 143.50 52.98 -14.80
N PHE A 1098 144.32 53.94 -14.37
CA PHE A 1098 145.23 53.72 -13.25
C PHE A 1098 144.49 53.81 -11.91
N ASP A 1099 144.54 52.72 -11.14
CA ASP A 1099 143.87 52.58 -9.84
C ASP A 1099 144.75 53.11 -8.69
N THR A 1100 144.37 54.27 -8.15
CA THR A 1100 145.12 54.99 -7.12
C THR A 1100 145.14 54.28 -5.77
N ASP A 1101 144.07 53.57 -5.40
CA ASP A 1101 143.89 53.00 -4.05
C ASP A 1101 144.83 51.81 -3.81
N ARG A 1102 145.06 51.00 -4.84
CA ARG A 1102 145.88 49.77 -4.73
C ARG A 1102 147.32 49.92 -5.20
N ARG A 1103 147.60 50.84 -6.15
CA ARG A 1103 148.94 50.92 -6.79
C ARG A 1103 149.81 52.08 -6.29
N MET A 1104 149.23 53.12 -5.68
CA MET A 1104 149.99 54.20 -5.06
C MET A 1104 150.26 53.94 -3.57
N THR A 1105 151.21 53.05 -3.30
CA THR A 1105 151.73 52.84 -1.94
C THR A 1105 152.48 54.06 -1.39
N ARG A 1106 152.46 54.24 -0.06
CA ARG A 1106 153.14 55.35 0.65
C ARG A 1106 154.61 55.55 0.25
N GLN A 1107 155.35 54.45 0.06
CA GLN A 1107 156.76 54.48 -0.38
C GLN A 1107 156.94 55.02 -1.82
N LEU A 1108 156.03 54.68 -2.74
CA LEU A 1108 156.06 55.17 -4.12
C LEU A 1108 155.68 56.66 -4.19
N ARG A 1109 154.76 57.11 -3.32
CA ARG A 1109 154.36 58.52 -3.15
C ARG A 1109 155.52 59.39 -2.69
N GLU A 1110 156.24 58.97 -1.65
CA GLU A 1110 157.42 59.66 -1.13
C GLU A 1110 158.54 59.76 -2.19
N LYS A 1111 158.75 58.70 -2.97
CA LYS A 1111 159.71 58.69 -4.09
C LYS A 1111 159.34 59.67 -5.21
N MET A 1112 158.07 59.76 -5.60
CA MET A 1112 157.59 60.72 -6.60
C MET A 1112 157.75 62.17 -6.15
N ASN A 1113 157.47 62.45 -4.87
CA ASN A 1113 157.70 63.78 -4.31
C ASN A 1113 159.18 64.15 -4.27
N ALA A 1114 160.06 63.22 -3.88
CA ALA A 1114 161.50 63.47 -3.79
C ALA A 1114 162.20 63.63 -5.15
N ASP A 1115 161.94 62.73 -6.10
CA ASP A 1115 162.71 62.65 -7.36
C ASP A 1115 162.18 63.62 -8.45
N PHE A 1116 160.87 63.91 -8.47
CA PHE A 1116 160.22 64.66 -9.56
C PHE A 1116 159.49 65.93 -9.11
N LEU A 1117 158.51 65.87 -8.17
CA LEU A 1117 157.71 67.06 -7.80
C LEU A 1117 158.50 68.14 -7.04
N SER A 1118 159.63 67.79 -6.42
CA SER A 1118 160.53 68.75 -5.74
C SER A 1118 161.32 69.64 -6.70
N ARG A 1119 161.38 69.31 -8.00
CA ARG A 1119 162.19 70.03 -8.99
C ARG A 1119 161.40 71.21 -9.59
N PRO A 1120 161.97 72.44 -9.65
CA PRO A 1120 161.28 73.61 -10.19
C PRO A 1120 160.86 73.49 -11.66
N SER A 1121 161.59 72.68 -12.45
CA SER A 1121 161.34 72.46 -13.87
C SER A 1121 160.15 71.53 -14.15
N PHE A 1122 159.63 70.82 -13.15
CA PHE A 1122 158.56 69.85 -13.26
C PHE A 1122 157.21 70.45 -12.84
N ASN A 1123 156.69 71.36 -13.67
CA ASN A 1123 155.36 71.94 -13.51
C ASN A 1123 154.60 71.91 -14.85
N PHE A 1124 153.27 72.08 -14.79
CA PHE A 1124 152.43 71.95 -15.98
C PHE A 1124 152.83 72.94 -17.09
N ASP A 1125 153.06 74.21 -16.76
CA ASP A 1125 153.30 75.26 -17.76
C ASP A 1125 154.66 75.14 -18.46
N THR A 1126 155.72 74.72 -17.77
CA THR A 1126 157.04 74.49 -18.36
C THR A 1126 157.06 73.26 -19.27
N VAL A 1127 156.43 72.17 -18.83
CA VAL A 1127 156.38 70.92 -19.60
C VAL A 1127 155.46 71.05 -20.80
N ASN A 1128 154.31 71.73 -20.66
CA ASN A 1128 153.35 71.93 -21.74
C ASN A 1128 153.88 72.86 -22.85
N ARG A 1129 154.76 73.82 -22.52
CA ARG A 1129 155.50 74.62 -23.52
C ARG A 1129 156.51 73.80 -24.30
N ALA A 1130 157.19 72.85 -23.66
CA ALA A 1130 158.22 72.02 -24.30
C ALA A 1130 157.62 70.91 -25.17
N SER A 1131 156.48 70.34 -24.78
CA SER A 1131 155.67 69.47 -25.63
C SER A 1131 154.22 69.50 -25.16
N LYS A 1132 153.30 69.86 -26.08
CA LYS A 1132 151.86 69.86 -25.80
C LYS A 1132 151.31 68.48 -25.45
N ALA A 1133 152.02 67.40 -25.80
CA ALA A 1133 151.64 66.04 -25.41
C ALA A 1133 152.06 65.69 -23.97
N CYS A 1134 153.16 66.25 -23.47
CA CYS A 1134 153.71 65.89 -22.15
C CYS A 1134 153.16 66.77 -21.01
N GLY A 1135 152.59 67.93 -21.30
CA GLY A 1135 151.95 68.80 -20.30
C GLY A 1135 150.82 68.10 -19.52
N PRO A 1136 149.78 67.57 -20.18
CA PRO A 1136 148.66 66.90 -19.51
C PRO A 1136 149.10 65.70 -18.65
N LEU A 1137 150.13 64.98 -19.10
CA LEU A 1137 150.71 63.85 -18.37
C LEU A 1137 151.33 64.27 -17.01
N CYS A 1138 151.96 65.45 -16.97
CA CYS A 1138 152.48 66.03 -15.73
C CYS A 1138 151.35 66.42 -14.76
N LYS A 1139 150.22 66.96 -15.25
CA LYS A 1139 149.06 67.33 -14.41
C LYS A 1139 148.43 66.10 -13.76
N TRP A 1140 148.34 64.99 -14.50
CA TRP A 1140 147.83 63.72 -14.00
C TRP A 1140 148.70 63.13 -12.88
N VAL A 1141 150.02 63.12 -13.03
CA VAL A 1141 150.97 62.65 -11.99
C VAL A 1141 150.75 63.40 -10.66
N ILE A 1142 150.55 64.72 -10.70
CA ILE A 1142 150.35 65.56 -9.51
C ILE A 1142 149.02 65.26 -8.82
N ALA A 1143 147.94 65.07 -9.58
CA ALA A 1143 146.60 64.81 -9.04
C ALA A 1143 146.53 63.44 -8.31
N GLN A 1144 147.17 62.41 -8.87
CA GLN A 1144 147.20 61.06 -8.29
C GLN A 1144 147.90 61.00 -6.93
N VAL A 1145 148.97 61.77 -6.74
CA VAL A 1145 149.71 61.85 -5.47
C VAL A 1145 148.88 62.51 -4.37
N LYS A 1146 148.08 63.55 -4.69
CA LYS A 1146 147.23 64.27 -3.72
C LYS A 1146 146.02 63.46 -3.26
N PHE A 1147 145.35 62.74 -4.16
CA PHE A 1147 144.15 61.96 -3.83
C PHE A 1147 144.45 60.83 -2.83
N SER A 1148 145.59 60.16 -2.99
CA SER A 1148 146.08 59.12 -2.09
C SER A 1148 146.36 59.64 -0.66
N GLU A 1149 146.66 60.94 -0.48
CA GLU A 1149 146.91 61.56 0.83
C GLU A 1149 145.63 61.83 1.64
N ILE A 1150 144.49 61.98 0.97
CA ILE A 1150 143.18 62.24 1.58
C ILE A 1150 142.50 60.93 2.00
N LEU A 1151 142.65 59.87 1.21
CA LEU A 1151 142.14 58.52 1.51
C LEU A 1151 142.67 57.95 2.84
N ASP A 1152 143.94 58.20 3.19
CA ASP A 1152 144.54 57.74 4.46
C ASP A 1152 143.94 58.44 5.71
N LYS A 1153 143.23 59.58 5.58
CA LYS A 1153 142.62 60.31 6.70
C LYS A 1153 141.19 59.87 7.05
N VAL A 1154 140.42 59.31 6.11
CA VAL A 1154 138.98 59.01 6.30
C VAL A 1154 138.70 57.56 6.77
N GLY A 1155 139.70 56.68 6.76
CA GLY A 1155 139.58 55.26 7.13
C GLY A 1155 138.99 54.95 8.54
N PRO A 1156 139.43 55.57 9.64
CA PRO A 1156 138.99 55.18 10.98
C PRO A 1156 137.55 55.59 11.34
N LEU A 1157 137.03 56.70 10.81
CA LEU A 1157 135.68 57.23 11.15
C LEU A 1157 134.54 56.44 10.48
N ARG A 1158 134.82 55.80 9.34
CA ARG A 1158 133.84 55.01 8.58
C ARG A 1158 133.51 53.66 9.24
N ASN A 1159 134.46 53.08 9.98
CA ASN A 1159 134.26 51.81 10.68
C ASN A 1159 133.43 51.94 11.96
N GLU A 1160 133.44 53.10 12.62
CA GLU A 1160 132.67 53.35 13.84
C GLU A 1160 131.16 53.49 13.56
N VAL A 1161 130.80 54.19 12.47
CA VAL A 1161 129.40 54.34 12.01
C VAL A 1161 128.76 52.99 11.66
N ASN A 1162 129.49 52.11 10.97
CA ASN A 1162 128.98 50.77 10.62
C ASN A 1162 128.69 49.89 11.85
N SER A 1163 129.49 49.99 12.92
CA SER A 1163 129.28 49.18 14.13
C SER A 1163 128.01 49.58 14.91
N LEU A 1164 127.64 50.85 14.87
CA LEU A 1164 126.44 51.37 15.53
C LEU A 1164 125.17 51.06 14.73
N GLU A 1165 125.24 51.05 13.40
CA GLU A 1165 124.13 50.64 12.52
C GLU A 1165 123.78 49.14 12.69
N GLU A 1166 124.77 48.27 12.92
CA GLU A 1166 124.54 46.81 13.15
C GLU A 1166 123.83 46.50 14.50
N GLN A 1167 124.10 47.29 15.55
CA GLN A 1167 123.47 47.12 16.87
C GLN A 1167 122.01 47.62 16.89
N ALA A 1168 121.71 48.69 16.13
CA ALA A 1168 120.34 49.17 15.97
C ALA A 1168 119.48 48.15 15.17
N ALA A 1169 120.03 47.54 14.12
CA ALA A 1169 119.33 46.56 13.29
C ALA A 1169 118.90 45.30 14.06
N THR A 1170 119.78 44.73 14.89
CA THR A 1170 119.47 43.53 15.70
C THR A 1170 118.43 43.78 16.79
N THR A 1171 118.36 44.99 17.33
CA THR A 1171 117.35 45.36 18.35
C THR A 1171 115.99 45.66 17.71
N GLN A 1172 115.98 46.18 16.47
CA GLN A 1172 114.77 46.39 15.67
C GLN A 1172 114.12 45.08 15.22
N GLU A 1173 114.92 44.07 14.86
CA GLU A 1173 114.42 42.75 14.44
C GLU A 1173 113.69 42.01 15.59
N LYS A 1174 114.22 42.10 16.82
CA LYS A 1174 113.57 41.54 18.03
C LYS A 1174 112.23 42.22 18.34
N ALA A 1175 112.13 43.54 18.17
CA ALA A 1175 110.88 44.27 18.32
C ALA A 1175 109.84 43.85 17.27
N ALA A 1176 110.26 43.60 16.02
CA ALA A 1176 109.37 43.15 14.95
C ALA A 1176 108.79 41.74 15.20
N THR A 1177 109.57 40.80 15.73
CA THR A 1177 109.10 39.44 16.10
C THR A 1177 108.04 39.42 17.20
N ILE A 1178 108.16 40.31 18.21
CA ILE A 1178 107.17 40.38 19.30
C ILE A 1178 105.85 40.96 18.79
N VAL A 1179 105.90 41.95 17.89
CA VAL A 1179 104.71 42.52 17.25
C VAL A 1179 103.97 41.50 16.37
N THR A 1180 104.70 40.63 15.66
CA THR A 1180 104.08 39.55 14.87
C THR A 1180 103.41 38.49 15.74
N MET A 1181 104.02 38.08 16.86
CA MET A 1181 103.39 37.15 17.81
C MET A 1181 102.14 37.73 18.48
N ILE A 1182 102.11 39.04 18.75
CA ILE A 1182 100.90 39.72 19.28
C ILE A 1182 99.78 39.67 18.23
N ALA A 1183 100.09 39.90 16.96
CA ALA A 1183 99.10 39.83 15.87
C ALA A 1183 98.51 38.41 15.68
N GLU A 1184 99.32 37.35 15.82
CA GLU A 1184 98.84 35.96 15.73
C GLU A 1184 97.91 35.59 16.90
N LEU A 1185 98.23 36.02 18.12
CA LEU A 1185 97.38 35.81 19.30
C LEU A 1185 96.08 36.61 19.22
N GLU A 1186 96.12 37.87 18.76
CA GLU A 1186 94.92 38.69 18.53
C GLU A 1186 94.03 38.10 17.41
N SER A 1187 94.62 37.51 16.36
CA SER A 1187 93.88 36.81 15.30
C SER A 1187 93.18 35.55 15.81
N SER A 1188 93.84 34.78 16.69
CA SER A 1188 93.26 33.58 17.31
C SER A 1188 92.07 33.92 18.24
N ILE A 1189 92.20 34.98 19.04
CA ILE A 1189 91.10 35.51 19.88
C ILE A 1189 89.94 36.01 19.00
N ALA A 1190 90.22 36.67 17.88
CA ALA A 1190 89.20 37.12 16.93
C ALA A 1190 88.44 35.96 16.28
N ARG A 1191 89.07 34.79 16.11
CA ARG A 1191 88.42 33.56 15.61
C ARG A 1191 87.54 32.87 16.66
N TYR A 1192 87.98 32.80 17.91
CA TYR A 1192 87.20 32.11 18.96
C TYR A 1192 85.99 32.92 19.45
N LYS A 1193 86.00 34.25 19.37
CA LYS A 1193 84.86 35.11 19.73
C LYS A 1193 83.55 34.77 18.98
N PRO A 1194 83.51 34.70 17.63
CA PRO A 1194 82.29 34.33 16.91
C PRO A 1194 81.88 32.87 17.15
N GLU A 1195 82.83 31.94 17.30
CA GLU A 1195 82.52 30.53 17.60
C GLU A 1195 81.88 30.38 19.00
N TYR A 1196 82.38 31.09 20.01
CA TYR A 1196 81.78 31.13 21.34
C TYR A 1196 80.41 31.81 21.34
N ALA A 1197 80.24 32.91 20.58
CA ALA A 1197 78.95 33.57 20.43
C ALA A 1197 77.91 32.67 19.74
N THR A 1198 78.33 31.85 18.78
CA THR A 1198 77.46 30.86 18.12
C THR A 1198 77.05 29.77 19.09
N LEU A 1199 78.01 29.22 19.85
CA LEU A 1199 77.73 28.20 20.88
C LEU A 1199 76.77 28.72 21.95
N ILE A 1200 76.99 29.94 22.49
CA ILE A 1200 76.09 30.59 23.45
C ILE A 1200 74.68 30.80 22.85
N GLY A 1201 74.61 31.23 21.59
CA GLY A 1201 73.34 31.39 20.88
C GLY A 1201 72.59 30.06 20.74
N GLU A 1202 73.30 28.97 20.45
CA GLU A 1202 72.75 27.61 20.44
C GLU A 1202 72.32 27.15 21.85
N THR A 1203 73.13 27.38 22.89
CA THR A 1203 72.77 27.03 24.27
C THR A 1203 71.52 27.77 24.72
N GLU A 1204 71.44 29.07 24.43
CA GLU A 1204 70.29 29.89 24.80
C GLU A 1204 69.04 29.53 24.01
N SER A 1205 69.18 29.18 22.72
CA SER A 1205 68.09 28.65 21.90
C SER A 1205 67.57 27.32 22.43
N ILE A 1206 68.46 26.36 22.73
CA ILE A 1206 68.09 25.06 23.32
C ILE A 1206 67.42 25.27 24.69
N LYS A 1207 67.90 26.20 25.51
CA LYS A 1207 67.33 26.52 26.83
C LYS A 1207 65.95 27.16 26.72
N GLN A 1208 65.74 28.07 25.77
CA GLN A 1208 64.42 28.64 25.49
C GLN A 1208 63.44 27.60 24.96
N GLU A 1209 63.87 26.71 24.07
CA GLU A 1209 63.04 25.60 23.58
C GLU A 1209 62.73 24.60 24.69
N MET A 1210 63.70 24.26 25.53
CA MET A 1210 63.52 23.36 26.67
C MET A 1210 62.49 23.94 27.65
N ASN A 1211 62.59 25.21 28.02
CA ASN A 1211 61.59 25.89 28.87
C ASN A 1211 60.19 25.90 28.23
N ARG A 1212 60.11 26.08 26.91
CA ARG A 1212 58.83 25.99 26.19
C ARG A 1212 58.24 24.58 26.21
N VAL A 1213 59.05 23.55 25.98
CA VAL A 1213 58.61 22.15 26.01
C VAL A 1213 58.28 21.72 27.45
N GLU A 1214 59.03 22.16 28.44
CA GLU A 1214 58.81 21.89 29.87
C GLU A 1214 57.50 22.52 30.36
N SER A 1215 57.24 23.79 30.04
CA SER A 1215 55.96 24.43 30.36
C SER A 1215 54.78 23.77 29.63
N LYS A 1216 54.98 23.25 28.41
CA LYS A 1216 53.95 22.48 27.69
C LYS A 1216 53.70 21.13 28.37
N VAL A 1217 54.75 20.39 28.71
CA VAL A 1217 54.64 19.08 29.39
C VAL A 1217 54.00 19.24 30.76
N GLU A 1218 54.36 20.25 31.53
CA GLU A 1218 53.77 20.51 32.85
C GLU A 1218 52.26 20.78 32.74
N ARG A 1219 51.83 21.65 31.80
CA ARG A 1219 50.40 21.89 31.51
C ARG A 1219 49.68 20.62 31.04
N SER A 1220 50.30 19.84 30.16
CA SER A 1220 49.72 18.59 29.66
C SER A 1220 49.62 17.52 30.76
N ILE A 1221 50.53 17.48 31.73
CA ILE A 1221 50.45 16.61 32.91
C ILE A 1221 49.31 17.05 33.83
N THR A 1222 49.17 18.34 34.11
CA THR A 1222 48.04 18.84 34.93
C THR A 1222 46.70 18.54 34.28
N LEU A 1223 46.63 18.62 32.94
CA LEU A 1223 45.47 18.24 32.15
C LEU A 1223 45.21 16.72 32.18
N LEU A 1224 46.25 15.88 32.09
CA LEU A 1224 46.08 14.42 32.19
C LEU A 1224 45.68 13.97 33.60
N GLU A 1225 46.15 14.63 34.65
CA GLU A 1225 45.77 14.33 36.03
C GLU A 1225 44.32 14.72 36.32
N SER A 1226 43.82 15.85 35.78
CA SER A 1226 42.40 16.22 35.89
C SER A 1226 41.49 15.33 35.04
N LEU A 1227 41.93 14.90 33.86
CA LEU A 1227 41.20 13.99 32.98
C LEU A 1227 41.29 12.51 33.42
N GLY A 1228 42.26 12.14 34.27
CA GLY A 1228 42.43 10.78 34.79
C GLY A 1228 41.25 10.30 35.64
N SER A 1229 40.61 11.20 36.40
CA SER A 1229 39.34 10.90 37.09
C SER A 1229 38.17 10.74 36.12
N GLU A 1230 38.19 11.46 35.01
CA GLU A 1230 37.15 11.42 33.98
C GLU A 1230 37.24 10.12 33.16
N LYS A 1231 38.45 9.63 32.88
CA LYS A 1231 38.72 8.33 32.22
C LYS A 1231 38.11 7.15 32.99
N ASN A 1232 38.22 7.13 34.32
CA ASN A 1232 37.63 6.07 35.15
C ASN A 1232 36.09 6.18 35.21
N SER A 1233 35.54 7.39 35.11
CA SER A 1233 34.09 7.62 35.01
C SER A 1233 33.52 7.23 33.64
N MET A 1234 34.27 7.47 32.56
CA MET A 1234 33.91 7.12 31.19
C MET A 1234 34.10 5.63 30.86
N GLY A 1235 34.98 4.91 31.58
CA GLY A 1235 35.19 3.47 31.38
C GLY A 1235 34.33 2.56 32.26
N GLY A 1236 33.61 3.10 33.25
CA GLY A 1236 32.75 2.36 34.17
C GLY A 1236 31.24 2.55 33.96
N ARG A 1237 30.84 3.50 33.10
CA ARG A 1237 29.50 3.63 32.52
C ARG A 1237 29.50 3.00 31.14
#